data_AF-A0A2A2LU68-F1
#
_entry.id   AF-A0A2A2LU68-F1
#
_cell.length_a   1.000
_cell.length_b   1.000
_cell.length_c   1.000
_cell.angle_alpha   90.00
_cell.angle_beta   90.00
_cell.angle_gamma   90.00
#
_symmetry.space_group_name_H-M   'P 1'
#
loop_
_entity.id
_entity.type
_entity.pdbx_description
1 polymer ?
#
loop_
_entity_poly.entity_id
_entity_poly.type
_entity_poly.pdbx_seq_one_letter_code
_entity_poly.pdbx_strand_id
1 'polypeptide(L)'
;MTSGETVAPMTNGKGKGKRGNGKENEHREQQKEHKENGQVAAEMGNETATKTSLDDSGRDTAPNSPDNECLMSAENDSDKKLVATPGVSLATDKVLKLTINPVNAEPFDLQVNTSEMIQELHQVLLEREATCHRTCFSLQLNGQTLDCFTDIRNIPDIVDGSVLQVVEDPYTLRHARVHIRHVRELLRSGNEHIADAANAMDGTSLSYLPSINLNEGKGKEKLSEGQPPDFVLPGTKDRSLAHILPQQSKISPVIRNLSISPYNPPVGPRRLRGDIMYAIVDTVEKRRFHITCCTKGWFVNSSTDEQFDASPSNQYRGIHHELVDLLQTISPGFKKGYSALLTRRANRPMLDRLPTAYPVYSWLTPGQTEIKEDYFRAEDSTQTHRVGFEDHLPGQVRDWNEELQVTHDMARQSLSERLVRDRSIYKIHGDFINAAIKARLLFFSTIAKLQKCYHFKNCKSVERKRKGAMTVADQNVMAINPADEPKTHMYIWNSIFYSLGFDVKDHYKEFGGDAAAFVATSTDLQGVKAYSALDDSKLCTLGMAVVDYRGYRVTAQSIIPGILDREQEQSVIYGSVDFGKTVVSSEKYHQVLADAAKELRILPHDVLTTGENEEDKVVKLYSSYETKEAEVSEEAKKLGFPRKHPHKLAALRQELVELFYDSRYMTFIKTAATHVKEKGQSLPAEEQNTLENEMARIFVELSEGHEIDSKFPLIKEALTKAAEAVHSLCSDTLDIRFNPDCYSTVLRHAPTEDLHAQRRLVMEASDFILTSQLPDLVSACVDGTTNVVDGEMLAEQMHIRGINIRYLGEVLKKTMQQPQSYLKCLVAGELVARCVKHVFRQYLLTVPQNQLAAAMLHLLNCLFGNVDQPASHSSSETKTGKKSNKKAATGLGGKKLTAEWASITTKNLWKSICDEALHYYGYELKAGFEFNPAYPERKIIQVETMDALCEQYGIQRVSLLRRLCRVLGIQLLAKDYHLDFGRQQSRMPFSEEDIQNVFPLFKHRHPPASDAKKLYARGQQAMQMGHLREAYEFVAEAVRIFSILPCLFESIFR
;
A
#
# COMPACT_ATOMS: atom_id res chain seq x y z
N MET A 1 -53.23 32.15 0.16
CA MET A 1 -53.32 33.55 0.63
C MET A 1 -51.94 34.17 0.37
N THR A 2 -51.67 34.87 -0.74
CA THR A 2 -52.17 36.19 -1.21
C THR A 2 -51.53 37.40 -0.52
N SER A 3 -50.76 38.19 -1.29
CA SER A 3 -50.45 39.64 -1.16
C SER A 3 -49.78 40.17 0.13
N GLY A 4 -48.95 41.22 0.12
CA GLY A 4 -48.42 42.09 -0.95
C GLY A 4 -47.12 42.76 -0.44
N GLU A 5 -46.19 43.23 -1.28
CA GLU A 5 -46.19 44.56 -1.91
C GLU A 5 -46.35 45.74 -0.92
N THR A 6 -45.52 46.80 -0.87
CA THR A 6 -44.17 47.21 -1.37
C THR A 6 -44.00 48.70 -0.97
N VAL A 7 -42.86 49.32 -1.34
CA VAL A 7 -42.60 50.76 -1.60
C VAL A 7 -41.53 51.41 -0.70
N ALA A 8 -40.59 52.09 -1.36
CA ALA A 8 -39.54 52.96 -0.79
C ALA A 8 -39.74 54.41 -1.32
N PRO A 9 -38.93 55.41 -0.90
CA PRO A 9 -37.79 55.72 -1.77
C PRO A 9 -36.52 56.35 -1.10
N MET A 10 -35.40 56.17 -1.81
CA MET A 10 -34.26 57.08 -2.05
C MET A 10 -33.97 58.29 -1.12
N THR A 11 -32.69 58.50 -0.77
CA THR A 11 -31.84 59.52 -1.45
C THR A 11 -30.33 59.46 -1.08
N ASN A 12 -29.53 60.14 -1.91
CA ASN A 12 -28.07 60.43 -1.87
C ASN A 12 -27.45 60.70 -0.48
N GLY A 13 -26.14 60.53 -0.21
CA GLY A 13 -24.98 60.27 -1.07
C GLY A 13 -23.82 61.26 -0.79
N LYS A 14 -22.54 60.85 -1.05
CA LYS A 14 -21.25 61.56 -0.75
C LYS A 14 -20.83 61.52 0.75
N GLY A 15 -19.53 61.59 1.12
CA GLY A 15 -18.31 61.32 0.33
C GLY A 15 -17.01 62.05 0.76
N LYS A 16 -15.97 61.28 1.12
CA LYS A 16 -14.51 61.60 1.21
C LYS A 16 -13.99 62.46 2.39
N GLY A 17 -12.75 62.13 2.83
CA GLY A 17 -11.91 62.87 3.81
C GLY A 17 -11.44 61.96 4.96
N LYS A 18 -10.21 61.42 5.11
CA LYS A 18 -8.86 61.54 4.51
C LYS A 18 -7.79 62.24 5.41
N ARG A 19 -7.15 61.41 6.25
CA ARG A 19 -5.76 61.47 6.81
C ARG A 19 -5.39 62.44 7.95
N GLY A 20 -4.63 61.88 8.90
CA GLY A 20 -3.56 62.52 9.70
C GLY A 20 -3.92 62.80 11.16
N ASN A 21 -2.97 62.94 12.10
CA ASN A 21 -1.60 62.40 12.25
C ASN A 21 -1.08 62.79 13.67
N GLY A 22 -0.20 62.00 14.30
CA GLY A 22 0.26 62.22 15.70
C GLY A 22 -0.03 60.99 16.58
N LYS A 23 0.84 60.43 17.46
CA LYS A 23 2.08 60.90 18.13
C LYS A 23 1.87 62.12 19.05
N GLU A 24 2.38 62.16 20.30
CA GLU A 24 3.38 61.30 20.96
C GLU A 24 3.34 61.36 22.52
N ASN A 25 4.20 60.55 23.15
CA ASN A 25 4.72 60.61 24.54
C ASN A 25 3.83 60.35 25.78
N GLU A 26 4.10 59.20 26.41
CA GLU A 26 4.70 59.06 27.77
C GLU A 26 4.38 60.09 28.87
N HIS A 27 3.89 59.60 30.02
CA HIS A 27 4.76 59.47 31.21
C HIS A 27 4.21 58.41 32.21
N ARG A 28 4.96 58.18 33.30
CA ARG A 28 4.91 57.03 34.22
C ARG A 28 4.89 57.53 35.67
N GLU A 29 4.08 56.92 36.56
CA GLU A 29 4.43 56.47 37.95
C GLU A 29 3.20 56.05 38.79
N GLN A 30 3.35 55.83 40.10
CA GLN A 30 2.69 54.70 40.80
C GLN A 30 2.00 55.02 42.16
N GLN A 31 0.95 54.24 42.46
CA GLN A 31 0.61 53.62 43.77
C GLN A 31 -0.07 54.42 44.93
N LYS A 32 -0.86 53.64 45.72
CA LYS A 32 -1.28 53.81 47.15
C LYS A 32 -2.35 54.86 47.54
N GLU A 33 -3.16 54.70 48.61
CA GLU A 33 -3.73 53.53 49.36
C GLU A 33 -4.87 54.01 50.33
N HIS A 34 -5.48 53.10 51.14
CA HIS A 34 -6.59 53.25 52.15
C HIS A 34 -8.04 52.94 51.65
N LYS A 35 -8.92 52.13 52.32
CA LYS A 35 -9.42 52.01 53.74
C LYS A 35 -10.50 53.07 54.09
N GLU A 36 -11.59 52.85 54.85
CA GLU A 36 -12.23 51.72 55.61
C GLU A 36 -13.68 52.16 56.03
N ASN A 37 -14.66 51.46 56.67
CA ASN A 37 -14.97 50.06 57.10
C ASN A 37 -16.53 49.97 57.39
N GLY A 38 -17.12 48.81 57.73
CA GLY A 38 -18.51 48.69 58.26
C GLY A 38 -19.10 47.26 58.36
N GLN A 39 -19.92 46.96 59.38
CA GLN A 39 -20.49 45.62 59.73
C GLN A 39 -22.03 45.71 60.00
N VAL A 40 -22.86 44.70 60.33
CA VAL A 40 -22.75 43.29 60.85
C VAL A 40 -23.94 42.45 60.23
N ALA A 41 -24.39 41.22 60.58
CA ALA A 41 -24.27 40.32 61.75
C ALA A 41 -24.21 38.78 61.41
N ALA A 42 -25.30 38.02 61.63
CA ALA A 42 -25.34 36.55 61.83
C ALA A 42 -26.71 35.93 61.32
N GLU A 43 -27.17 34.68 61.56
CA GLU A 43 -26.82 33.62 62.54
C GLU A 43 -27.21 32.16 62.10
N MET A 44 -27.86 31.34 62.95
CA MET A 44 -28.15 29.88 62.82
C MET A 44 -29.58 29.57 62.29
N GLY A 45 -30.00 28.34 61.91
CA GLY A 45 -29.30 27.06 61.67
C GLY A 45 -30.21 25.78 61.67
N ASN A 46 -29.80 24.77 60.87
CA ASN A 46 -30.05 23.30 60.98
C ASN A 46 -31.36 22.58 60.50
N GLU A 47 -31.18 21.27 60.23
CA GLU A 47 -32.11 20.11 60.28
C GLU A 47 -33.02 19.63 59.10
N THR A 48 -32.50 18.62 58.37
CA THR A 48 -33.09 17.30 58.02
C THR A 48 -34.29 17.08 57.05
N ALA A 49 -33.98 16.34 55.98
CA ALA A 49 -34.54 15.02 55.61
C ALA A 49 -35.81 14.84 54.71
N THR A 50 -35.52 14.52 53.43
CA THR A 50 -36.03 13.39 52.62
C THR A 50 -37.39 13.43 51.89
N LYS A 51 -37.38 12.82 50.68
CA LYS A 51 -38.48 12.34 49.81
C LYS A 51 -39.29 13.44 49.06
N THR A 52 -39.59 13.33 47.76
CA THR A 52 -39.26 12.29 46.75
C THR A 52 -39.38 12.84 45.31
N SER A 53 -38.60 12.28 44.36
CA SER A 53 -38.83 12.21 42.89
C SER A 53 -39.20 13.49 42.11
N LEU A 54 -38.55 13.84 41.00
CA LEU A 54 -38.20 12.98 39.86
C LEU A 54 -36.87 13.41 39.21
N ASP A 55 -36.00 12.44 38.94
CA ASP A 55 -34.91 12.55 37.95
C ASP A 55 -35.28 11.73 36.70
N ASP A 56 -34.67 12.07 35.55
CA ASP A 56 -34.62 11.20 34.37
C ASP A 56 -33.20 11.21 33.80
N SER A 57 -32.39 10.21 34.20
CA SER A 57 -31.10 9.92 33.60
C SER A 57 -30.68 8.46 33.84
N GLY A 58 -30.62 7.68 32.76
CA GLY A 58 -30.00 6.35 32.69
C GLY A 58 -29.46 6.13 31.27
N ARG A 59 -28.35 5.44 31.01
CA ARG A 59 -27.47 4.64 31.88
C ARG A 59 -28.17 3.45 32.57
N ASP A 60 -28.25 2.35 31.83
CA ASP A 60 -28.40 1.00 32.37
C ASP A 60 -27.09 0.21 32.17
N THR A 61 -26.76 -0.63 33.16
CA THR A 61 -25.64 -1.60 33.12
C THR A 61 -26.04 -2.85 33.89
N ALA A 62 -25.73 -4.04 33.38
CA ALA A 62 -25.90 -5.30 34.09
C ALA A 62 -25.03 -6.42 33.47
N PRO A 63 -24.58 -7.43 34.25
CA PRO A 63 -24.34 -7.43 35.70
C PRO A 63 -22.97 -8.05 36.10
N ASN A 64 -22.56 -7.87 37.36
CA ASN A 64 -21.36 -8.52 37.94
C ASN A 64 -21.66 -9.95 38.43
N SER A 65 -20.69 -10.87 38.30
CA SER A 65 -20.20 -11.74 39.40
C SER A 65 -19.21 -12.81 38.90
N PRO A 66 -18.31 -13.35 39.74
CA PRO A 66 -17.62 -12.72 40.87
C PRO A 66 -16.08 -12.81 40.73
N ASP A 67 -15.36 -12.07 41.57
CA ASP A 67 -13.90 -12.16 41.67
C ASP A 67 -13.41 -13.53 42.17
N ASN A 68 -12.21 -13.91 41.74
CA ASN A 68 -11.44 -14.97 42.40
C ASN A 68 -9.95 -14.61 42.32
N GLU A 69 -9.44 -13.97 43.37
CA GLU A 69 -8.00 -13.72 43.53
C GLU A 69 -7.27 -15.08 43.63
N CYS A 70 -6.35 -15.37 42.72
CA CYS A 70 -5.43 -16.49 42.87
C CYS A 70 -4.05 -15.95 43.26
N LEU A 71 -3.69 -16.14 44.52
CA LEU A 71 -2.43 -15.68 45.10
C LEU A 71 -1.22 -16.34 44.45
N MET A 72 -0.12 -15.58 44.37
CA MET A 72 1.21 -16.14 44.13
C MET A 72 1.58 -17.12 45.25
N SER A 73 1.54 -18.43 44.98
CA SER A 73 2.12 -19.46 45.83
C SER A 73 3.29 -20.12 45.11
N ALA A 74 4.51 -19.86 45.56
CA ALA A 74 5.71 -20.53 45.08
C ALA A 74 5.96 -21.80 45.89
N GLU A 75 6.10 -22.95 45.21
CA GLU A 75 6.71 -24.15 45.79
C GLU A 75 7.45 -24.94 44.70
N ASN A 76 8.52 -25.63 45.09
CA ASN A 76 9.42 -26.30 44.14
C ASN A 76 9.01 -27.77 43.95
N ASP A 77 9.16 -28.30 42.74
CA ASP A 77 9.82 -29.60 42.57
C ASP A 77 10.54 -29.68 41.21
N SER A 78 11.14 -30.83 40.90
CA SER A 78 12.44 -30.93 40.24
C SER A 78 12.47 -31.78 38.96
N ASP A 79 13.54 -31.54 38.19
CA ASP A 79 14.13 -32.37 37.14
C ASP A 79 13.26 -33.41 36.39
N LYS A 80 12.94 -33.07 35.13
CA LYS A 80 13.29 -33.92 33.97
C LYS A 80 13.36 -33.14 32.66
N LYS A 81 14.59 -32.90 32.18
CA LYS A 81 14.82 -32.62 30.75
C LYS A 81 14.53 -33.89 29.95
N LEU A 82 13.53 -33.85 29.08
CA LEU A 82 13.38 -34.82 27.98
C LEU A 82 13.73 -34.13 26.67
N VAL A 83 14.80 -34.61 26.02
CA VAL A 83 15.20 -34.16 24.69
C VAL A 83 14.18 -34.72 23.68
N ALA A 84 13.44 -33.83 23.02
CA ALA A 84 12.50 -34.19 21.98
C ALA A 84 12.90 -33.53 20.65
N THR A 85 13.21 -34.36 19.65
CA THR A 85 13.43 -33.93 18.27
C THR A 85 12.16 -33.24 17.73
N PRO A 86 12.26 -32.15 16.94
CA PRO A 86 11.09 -31.45 16.40
C PRO A 86 10.42 -32.23 15.26
N GLY A 87 9.74 -33.33 15.61
CA GLY A 87 8.75 -33.97 14.76
C GLY A 87 7.48 -33.13 14.71
N VAL A 88 6.94 -32.89 13.51
CA VAL A 88 5.72 -32.10 13.32
C VAL A 88 4.51 -32.89 13.80
N SER A 89 4.20 -32.78 15.09
CA SER A 89 2.92 -33.21 15.64
C SER A 89 1.87 -32.17 15.23
N LEU A 90 1.07 -32.50 14.22
CA LEU A 90 -0.15 -31.74 13.98
C LEU A 90 -1.12 -32.02 15.14
N ALA A 91 -1.47 -30.98 15.89
CA ALA A 91 -2.73 -30.98 16.59
C ALA A 91 -3.84 -31.16 15.54
N THR A 92 -4.50 -32.31 15.53
CA THR A 92 -5.58 -32.59 14.58
C THR A 92 -6.80 -31.76 14.96
N ASP A 93 -6.90 -30.59 14.33
CA ASP A 93 -8.09 -29.75 14.38
C ASP A 93 -9.34 -30.60 14.14
N LYS A 94 -10.27 -30.58 15.10
CA LYS A 94 -11.47 -31.41 15.06
C LYS A 94 -12.39 -30.83 13.99
N VAL A 95 -12.48 -31.51 12.86
CA VAL A 95 -13.48 -31.24 11.82
C VAL A 95 -14.84 -31.74 12.29
N LEU A 96 -15.89 -30.95 12.07
CA LEU A 96 -17.29 -31.38 12.21
C LEU A 96 -17.96 -31.38 10.84
N LYS A 97 -18.88 -32.32 10.64
CA LYS A 97 -19.83 -32.34 9.53
C LYS A 97 -21.13 -31.70 9.99
N LEU A 98 -21.38 -30.45 9.62
CA LEU A 98 -22.63 -29.75 9.90
C LEU A 98 -23.58 -29.86 8.69
N THR A 99 -24.87 -30.06 8.94
CA THR A 99 -25.89 -30.01 7.89
C THR A 99 -26.56 -28.63 7.91
N ILE A 100 -26.42 -27.86 6.84
CA ILE A 100 -27.11 -26.58 6.68
C ILE A 100 -28.48 -26.82 6.06
N ASN A 101 -29.53 -26.29 6.68
CA ASN A 101 -30.90 -26.30 6.15
C ASN A 101 -31.31 -24.89 5.68
N PRO A 102 -31.19 -24.58 4.37
CA PRO A 102 -31.58 -23.29 3.81
C PRO A 102 -33.10 -23.17 3.60
N VAL A 103 -33.67 -21.98 3.84
CA VAL A 103 -35.09 -21.70 3.52
C VAL A 103 -35.35 -21.93 2.02
N ASN A 104 -36.37 -22.72 1.71
CA ASN A 104 -36.82 -23.03 0.34
C ASN A 104 -35.76 -23.63 -0.61
N ALA A 105 -34.72 -24.29 -0.08
CA ALA A 105 -33.72 -25.03 -0.85
C ALA A 105 -33.38 -26.37 -0.18
N GLU A 106 -32.66 -27.25 -0.88
CA GLU A 106 -32.30 -28.57 -0.33
C GLU A 106 -31.23 -28.46 0.76
N PRO A 107 -31.34 -29.24 1.87
CA PRO A 107 -30.29 -29.31 2.88
C PRO A 107 -28.99 -29.85 2.30
N PHE A 108 -27.86 -29.43 2.83
CA PHE A 108 -26.55 -29.95 2.42
C PHE A 108 -25.57 -30.01 3.58
N ASP A 109 -24.61 -30.92 3.44
CA ASP A 109 -23.52 -31.05 4.40
C ASP A 109 -22.35 -30.12 4.07
N LEU A 110 -21.71 -29.63 5.13
CA LEU A 110 -20.48 -28.84 5.11
C LEU A 110 -19.49 -29.42 6.14
N GLN A 111 -18.24 -29.63 5.75
CA GLN A 111 -17.16 -29.92 6.68
C GLN A 111 -16.54 -28.59 7.13
N VAL A 112 -16.48 -28.37 8.44
CA VAL A 112 -16.02 -27.13 9.08
C VAL A 112 -14.94 -27.44 10.11
N ASN A 113 -14.00 -26.53 10.30
CA ASN A 113 -13.04 -26.62 11.40
C ASN A 113 -13.68 -26.04 12.68
N THR A 114 -13.49 -26.70 13.82
CA THR A 114 -13.96 -26.18 15.11
C THR A 114 -13.23 -24.91 15.57
N SER A 115 -12.16 -24.48 14.89
CA SER A 115 -11.53 -23.14 15.07
C SER A 115 -12.14 -22.03 14.21
N GLU A 116 -13.10 -22.32 13.32
CA GLU A 116 -13.73 -21.29 12.49
C GLU A 116 -14.85 -20.57 13.25
N MET A 117 -15.00 -19.26 13.02
CA MET A 117 -16.12 -18.46 13.52
C MET A 117 -17.37 -18.63 12.65
N ILE A 118 -18.56 -18.40 13.21
CA ILE A 118 -19.82 -18.44 12.46
C ILE A 118 -19.86 -17.46 11.26
N GLN A 119 -19.15 -16.32 11.32
CA GLN A 119 -19.00 -15.41 10.17
C GLN A 119 -18.41 -16.11 8.92
N GLU A 120 -17.52 -17.09 9.10
CA GLU A 120 -16.92 -17.84 7.99
C GLU A 120 -17.96 -18.78 7.35
N LEU A 121 -18.91 -19.32 8.13
CA LEU A 121 -20.04 -20.07 7.58
C LEU A 121 -20.96 -19.16 6.76
N HIS A 122 -21.24 -17.94 7.22
CA HIS A 122 -21.98 -16.95 6.42
C HIS A 122 -21.27 -16.65 5.09
N GLN A 123 -19.94 -16.53 5.08
CA GLN A 123 -19.16 -16.33 3.85
C GLN A 123 -19.28 -17.53 2.88
N VAL A 124 -19.18 -18.77 3.38
CA VAL A 124 -19.38 -19.99 2.56
C VAL A 124 -20.78 -20.01 1.91
N LEU A 125 -21.81 -19.52 2.59
CA LEU A 125 -23.17 -19.41 2.04
C LEU A 125 -23.33 -18.31 0.97
N LEU A 126 -22.54 -17.25 1.02
CA LEU A 126 -22.49 -16.20 -0.02
C LEU A 126 -21.70 -16.64 -1.27
N GLU A 127 -20.78 -17.60 -1.11
CA GLU A 127 -20.00 -18.17 -2.20
C GLU A 127 -20.74 -19.31 -2.94
N ARG A 128 -21.39 -20.22 -2.21
CA ARG A 128 -22.11 -21.38 -2.76
C ARG A 128 -23.31 -20.98 -3.62
N GLU A 129 -23.38 -21.46 -4.85
CA GLU A 129 -24.32 -21.00 -5.88
C GLU A 129 -25.81 -21.19 -5.51
N ALA A 130 -26.13 -22.18 -4.68
CA ALA A 130 -27.49 -22.46 -4.22
C ALA A 130 -28.01 -21.44 -3.20
N THR A 131 -27.12 -20.82 -2.42
CA THR A 131 -27.45 -19.93 -1.29
C THR A 131 -27.01 -18.49 -1.51
N CYS A 132 -26.12 -18.23 -2.48
CA CYS A 132 -25.42 -16.96 -2.64
C CYS A 132 -26.29 -15.72 -2.83
N HIS A 133 -27.56 -15.85 -3.21
CA HIS A 133 -28.48 -14.71 -3.36
C HIS A 133 -29.04 -14.19 -2.03
N ARG A 134 -28.90 -14.96 -0.94
CA ARG A 134 -29.43 -14.66 0.39
C ARG A 134 -28.42 -13.82 1.16
N THR A 135 -28.83 -12.65 1.67
CA THR A 135 -27.91 -11.73 2.38
C THR A 135 -28.47 -11.12 3.67
N CYS A 136 -29.66 -11.54 4.10
CA CYS A 136 -30.34 -11.01 5.28
C CYS A 136 -30.88 -12.20 6.09
N PHE A 137 -29.97 -12.95 6.71
CA PHE A 137 -30.30 -14.17 7.43
C PHE A 137 -29.42 -14.34 8.67
N SER A 138 -29.95 -15.06 9.66
CA SER A 138 -29.20 -15.59 10.80
C SER A 138 -29.06 -17.11 10.70
N LEU A 139 -27.99 -17.66 11.28
CA LEU A 139 -27.85 -19.09 11.51
C LEU A 139 -28.35 -19.43 12.91
N GLN A 140 -29.15 -20.49 13.02
CA GLN A 140 -29.74 -20.92 14.29
C GLN A 140 -29.48 -22.41 14.57
N LEU A 141 -29.09 -22.71 15.81
CA LEU A 141 -29.03 -24.08 16.35
C LEU A 141 -30.11 -24.20 17.42
N ASN A 142 -30.94 -25.25 17.35
CA ASN A 142 -32.03 -25.52 18.31
C ASN A 142 -33.00 -24.33 18.54
N GLY A 143 -33.13 -23.41 17.57
CA GLY A 143 -33.95 -22.20 17.66
C GLY A 143 -33.29 -21.00 18.36
N GLN A 144 -32.00 -21.09 18.71
CA GLN A 144 -31.20 -19.97 19.20
C GLN A 144 -30.34 -19.41 18.05
N THR A 145 -30.36 -18.10 17.85
CA THR A 145 -29.45 -17.41 16.92
C THR A 145 -28.01 -17.50 17.41
N LEU A 146 -27.13 -17.94 16.52
CA LEU A 146 -25.69 -18.00 16.75
C LEU A 146 -25.08 -16.62 16.51
N ASP A 147 -24.17 -16.20 17.39
CA ASP A 147 -23.37 -15.00 17.18
C ASP A 147 -22.29 -15.24 16.11
N CYS A 148 -22.09 -14.26 15.22
CA CYS A 148 -21.16 -14.33 14.11
C CYS A 148 -19.69 -14.41 14.53
N PHE A 149 -19.34 -13.89 15.71
CA PHE A 149 -17.94 -13.78 16.19
C PHE A 149 -17.54 -14.91 17.13
N THR A 150 -18.45 -15.86 17.40
CA THR A 150 -18.20 -17.02 18.24
C THR A 150 -17.59 -18.18 17.42
N ASP A 151 -16.47 -18.73 17.90
CA ASP A 151 -15.87 -19.96 17.34
C ASP A 151 -16.83 -21.14 17.47
N ILE A 152 -16.86 -22.02 16.45
CA ILE A 152 -17.68 -23.23 16.43
C ILE A 152 -17.43 -24.13 17.64
N ARG A 153 -16.21 -24.24 18.16
CA ARG A 153 -15.89 -24.99 19.39
C ARG A 153 -16.58 -24.49 20.67
N ASN A 154 -16.97 -23.21 20.71
CA ASN A 154 -17.52 -22.56 21.91
C ASN A 154 -19.06 -22.55 21.92
N ILE A 155 -19.71 -23.06 20.86
CA ILE A 155 -21.17 -23.09 20.74
C ILE A 155 -21.72 -24.26 21.57
N PRO A 156 -22.68 -24.04 22.49
CA PRO A 156 -23.31 -25.12 23.24
C PRO A 156 -24.07 -26.07 22.30
N ASP A 157 -24.09 -27.35 22.67
CA ASP A 157 -24.79 -28.45 21.98
C ASP A 157 -24.40 -28.70 20.49
N ILE A 158 -23.34 -28.09 19.97
CA ILE A 158 -22.88 -28.38 18.60
C ILE A 158 -22.00 -29.65 18.56
N VAL A 159 -22.39 -30.58 17.69
CA VAL A 159 -21.79 -31.92 17.55
C VAL A 159 -21.68 -32.31 16.08
N ASP A 160 -21.06 -33.45 15.80
CA ASP A 160 -21.01 -33.99 14.45
C ASP A 160 -22.43 -34.41 14.00
N GLY A 161 -22.86 -33.93 12.83
CA GLY A 161 -24.23 -34.07 12.35
C GLY A 161 -25.24 -33.02 12.87
N SER A 162 -24.80 -31.99 13.61
CA SER A 162 -25.70 -30.89 14.01
C SER A 162 -26.29 -30.15 12.80
N VAL A 163 -27.58 -29.83 12.89
CA VAL A 163 -28.33 -29.15 11.81
C VAL A 163 -28.47 -27.67 12.11
N LEU A 164 -27.84 -26.81 11.30
CA LEU A 164 -28.00 -25.36 11.37
C LEU A 164 -29.15 -24.91 10.46
N GLN A 165 -30.14 -24.21 11.03
CA GLN A 165 -31.22 -23.59 10.28
C GLN A 165 -30.77 -22.21 9.78
N VAL A 166 -30.94 -21.95 8.49
CA VAL A 166 -30.88 -20.57 7.96
C VAL A 166 -32.25 -19.94 8.19
N VAL A 167 -32.31 -18.78 8.85
CA VAL A 167 -33.57 -18.07 9.14
C VAL A 167 -33.52 -16.66 8.56
N GLU A 168 -34.60 -16.26 7.89
CA GLU A 168 -34.72 -14.96 7.21
C GLU A 168 -34.92 -13.82 8.24
N ASP A 169 -33.96 -12.88 8.28
CA ASP A 169 -33.92 -11.78 9.25
C ASP A 169 -34.63 -10.52 8.72
N PRO A 170 -35.27 -9.71 9.59
CA PRO A 170 -35.96 -8.50 9.15
C PRO A 170 -35.00 -7.48 8.53
N TYR A 171 -35.38 -6.95 7.36
CA TYR A 171 -34.57 -5.97 6.65
C TYR A 171 -34.41 -4.66 7.43
N THR A 172 -33.19 -4.12 7.37
CA THR A 172 -32.86 -2.74 7.74
C THR A 172 -32.44 -1.94 6.50
N LEU A 173 -32.31 -0.62 6.61
CA LEU A 173 -31.74 0.21 5.51
C LEU A 173 -30.31 -0.19 5.15
N ARG A 174 -29.58 -0.80 6.08
CA ARG A 174 -28.26 -1.40 5.81
C ARG A 174 -28.42 -2.68 4.99
N HIS A 175 -29.22 -3.63 5.48
CA HIS A 175 -29.39 -4.94 4.81
C HIS A 175 -29.93 -4.75 3.40
N ALA A 176 -30.86 -3.82 3.19
CA ALA A 176 -31.39 -3.47 1.86
C ALA A 176 -30.32 -2.94 0.89
N ARG A 177 -29.35 -2.14 1.38
CA ARG A 177 -28.22 -1.64 0.57
C ARG A 177 -27.20 -2.74 0.26
N VAL A 178 -26.78 -3.49 1.27
CA VAL A 178 -25.85 -4.62 1.11
C VAL A 178 -26.44 -5.65 0.13
N HIS A 179 -27.73 -5.97 0.27
CA HIS A 179 -28.45 -6.84 -0.65
C HIS A 179 -28.46 -6.31 -2.09
N ILE A 180 -28.78 -5.03 -2.33
CA ILE A 180 -28.73 -4.46 -3.69
C ILE A 180 -27.30 -4.49 -4.26
N ARG A 181 -26.29 -4.15 -3.46
CA ARG A 181 -24.87 -4.18 -3.91
C ARG A 181 -24.45 -5.59 -4.28
N HIS A 182 -24.75 -6.57 -3.43
CA HIS A 182 -24.44 -7.98 -3.64
C HIS A 182 -25.21 -8.56 -4.84
N VAL A 183 -26.50 -8.26 -4.98
CA VAL A 183 -27.30 -8.69 -6.14
C VAL A 183 -26.79 -8.06 -7.44
N ARG A 184 -26.36 -6.79 -7.44
CA ARG A 184 -25.65 -6.19 -8.58
C ARG A 184 -24.32 -6.88 -8.89
N GLU A 185 -23.66 -7.45 -7.89
CA GLU A 185 -22.36 -8.13 -8.04
C GLU A 185 -22.54 -9.54 -8.60
N LEU A 186 -23.51 -10.29 -8.08
CA LEU A 186 -23.99 -11.55 -8.67
C LEU A 186 -24.49 -11.37 -10.10
N LEU A 187 -25.13 -10.24 -10.42
CA LEU A 187 -25.62 -9.93 -11.77
C LEU A 187 -24.57 -9.28 -12.69
N ARG A 188 -23.37 -8.95 -12.17
CA ARG A 188 -22.28 -8.40 -12.98
C ARG A 188 -21.88 -9.45 -14.01
N SER A 189 -21.96 -9.11 -15.30
CA SER A 189 -21.45 -10.01 -16.33
C SER A 189 -19.93 -10.11 -16.14
N GLY A 190 -19.42 -11.33 -15.97
CA GLY A 190 -18.13 -11.62 -15.30
C GLY A 190 -16.86 -11.14 -16.01
N ASN A 191 -16.99 -10.28 -17.01
CA ASN A 191 -15.93 -9.74 -17.86
C ASN A 191 -15.85 -8.20 -17.81
N GLU A 192 -16.81 -7.51 -17.20
CA GLU A 192 -17.03 -6.07 -17.43
C GLU A 192 -16.06 -5.11 -16.71
N HIS A 193 -15.46 -5.51 -15.59
CA HIS A 193 -14.57 -4.65 -14.80
C HIS A 193 -13.14 -5.18 -14.76
N ILE A 194 -12.23 -4.51 -15.47
CA ILE A 194 -10.86 -4.99 -15.70
C ILE A 194 -9.90 -4.77 -14.52
N ALA A 195 -10.28 -3.96 -13.52
CA ALA A 195 -9.52 -3.85 -12.27
C ALA A 195 -9.59 -5.15 -11.42
N ASP A 196 -10.58 -6.00 -11.68
CA ASP A 196 -10.81 -7.26 -10.96
C ASP A 196 -10.18 -8.46 -11.72
N ALA A 197 -9.71 -8.25 -12.95
CA ALA A 197 -9.58 -9.29 -13.98
C ALA A 197 -8.15 -9.48 -14.54
N ALA A 198 -7.12 -9.03 -13.82
CA ALA A 198 -5.72 -9.24 -14.21
C ALA A 198 -5.24 -10.69 -13.96
N ASN A 199 -5.83 -11.36 -12.96
CA ASN A 199 -5.43 -12.69 -12.53
C ASN A 199 -6.27 -13.77 -13.25
N ALA A 200 -5.58 -14.67 -13.93
CA ALA A 200 -6.02 -15.96 -14.47
C ALA A 200 -7.17 -16.05 -15.50
N MET A 201 -8.06 -15.05 -15.67
CA MET A 201 -9.24 -15.05 -16.59
C MET A 201 -9.23 -16.09 -17.74
N ASP A 202 -9.97 -17.19 -17.58
CA ASP A 202 -10.12 -18.28 -18.57
C ASP A 202 -8.77 -18.85 -19.10
N GLY A 203 -7.70 -18.76 -18.29
CA GLY A 203 -6.32 -19.13 -18.65
C GLY A 203 -5.61 -18.17 -19.61
N THR A 204 -6.20 -17.01 -19.92
CA THR A 204 -5.75 -16.11 -21.01
C THR A 204 -4.79 -15.00 -20.58
N SER A 205 -4.49 -14.86 -19.29
CA SER A 205 -3.51 -13.88 -18.81
C SER A 205 -2.09 -14.27 -19.25
N LEU A 206 -1.27 -13.30 -19.66
CA LEU A 206 0.12 -13.56 -20.09
C LEU A 206 1.03 -14.09 -18.96
N SER A 207 0.60 -13.96 -17.69
CA SER A 207 1.22 -14.61 -16.52
C SER A 207 0.88 -16.10 -16.40
N TYR A 208 -0.05 -16.60 -17.22
CA TYR A 208 -0.70 -17.90 -17.08
C TYR A 208 -0.43 -18.79 -18.30
N LEU A 209 0.82 -18.84 -18.77
CA LEU A 209 1.26 -19.85 -19.74
C LEU A 209 1.19 -21.24 -19.09
N PRO A 210 0.26 -22.14 -19.48
CA PRO A 210 0.15 -23.46 -18.88
C PRO A 210 1.20 -24.36 -19.54
N SER A 211 2.43 -24.34 -19.00
CA SER A 211 3.56 -25.21 -19.34
C SER A 211 3.83 -25.40 -20.85
N ILE A 212 4.84 -24.71 -21.40
CA ILE A 212 5.29 -24.89 -22.79
C ILE A 212 5.73 -26.36 -22.99
N ASN A 213 4.84 -27.19 -23.54
CA ASN A 213 5.10 -28.59 -23.81
C ASN A 213 6.02 -28.72 -25.03
N LEU A 214 7.31 -28.91 -24.78
CA LEU A 214 8.32 -29.23 -25.78
C LEU A 214 8.14 -30.67 -26.29
N ASN A 215 7.17 -30.90 -27.19
CA ASN A 215 7.02 -32.13 -27.95
C ASN A 215 6.41 -31.89 -29.34
N GLU A 216 7.09 -32.34 -30.40
CA GLU A 216 6.66 -32.16 -31.80
C GLU A 216 5.56 -33.15 -32.22
N GLY A 217 4.29 -32.84 -31.89
CA GLY A 217 3.14 -33.57 -32.38
C GLY A 217 2.75 -33.22 -33.83
N LYS A 218 3.10 -34.06 -34.81
CA LYS A 218 2.68 -33.88 -36.22
C LYS A 218 1.22 -34.33 -36.44
N GLY A 219 0.27 -33.41 -36.26
CA GLY A 219 -1.15 -33.62 -36.58
C GLY A 219 -1.86 -32.35 -37.04
N LYS A 220 -2.82 -32.47 -37.97
CA LYS A 220 -3.73 -31.39 -38.36
C LYS A 220 -5.10 -31.60 -37.71
N GLU A 221 -5.23 -31.21 -36.45
CA GLU A 221 -6.52 -31.07 -35.77
C GLU A 221 -6.77 -29.61 -35.37
N LYS A 222 -7.84 -29.34 -34.61
CA LYS A 222 -8.20 -27.99 -34.17
C LYS A 222 -7.09 -27.38 -33.30
N LEU A 223 -6.99 -26.05 -33.32
CA LEU A 223 -6.13 -25.27 -32.42
C LEU A 223 -6.20 -25.82 -30.99
N SER A 224 -5.10 -26.40 -30.53
CA SER A 224 -4.99 -27.01 -29.21
C SER A 224 -4.80 -25.94 -28.13
N GLU A 225 -5.33 -26.20 -26.95
CA GLU A 225 -5.01 -25.42 -25.74
C GLU A 225 -3.48 -25.34 -25.57
N GLY A 226 -2.96 -24.14 -25.29
CA GLY A 226 -1.53 -23.90 -25.06
C GLY A 226 -0.68 -23.44 -26.25
N GLN A 227 -1.20 -23.37 -27.49
CA GLN A 227 -0.49 -22.65 -28.56
C GLN A 227 -0.69 -21.13 -28.45
N PRO A 228 0.37 -20.30 -28.56
CA PRO A 228 0.24 -18.85 -28.53
C PRO A 228 -0.48 -18.35 -29.80
N PRO A 229 -1.39 -17.36 -29.71
CA PRO A 229 -2.13 -16.84 -30.87
C PRO A 229 -1.23 -16.28 -31.97
N ASP A 230 -1.72 -16.30 -33.22
CA ASP A 230 -0.99 -15.85 -34.42
C ASP A 230 -0.36 -14.44 -34.30
N PHE A 231 -1.00 -13.52 -33.57
CA PHE A 231 -0.50 -12.16 -33.33
C PHE A 231 0.73 -12.09 -32.39
N VAL A 232 1.03 -13.17 -31.65
CA VAL A 232 2.22 -13.30 -30.80
C VAL A 232 3.40 -13.89 -31.58
N LEU A 233 3.14 -14.60 -32.69
CA LEU A 233 4.16 -15.33 -33.44
C LEU A 233 5.12 -14.38 -34.21
N PRO A 234 6.41 -14.74 -34.33
CA PRO A 234 7.39 -13.94 -35.07
C PRO A 234 7.00 -13.73 -36.54
N GLY A 235 6.96 -12.45 -36.96
CA GLY A 235 6.67 -12.05 -38.33
C GLY A 235 5.27 -11.49 -38.56
N THR A 236 4.36 -11.59 -37.60
CA THR A 236 3.00 -11.05 -37.75
C THR A 236 2.98 -9.52 -37.80
N LYS A 237 2.07 -8.99 -38.65
CA LYS A 237 1.90 -7.56 -38.91
C LYS A 237 0.87 -6.88 -38.02
N ASP A 238 -0.13 -7.64 -37.55
CA ASP A 238 -0.98 -7.22 -36.45
C ASP A 238 -0.12 -7.17 -35.17
N ARG A 239 -0.22 -6.06 -34.45
CA ARG A 239 0.49 -5.79 -33.19
C ARG A 239 -0.44 -5.04 -32.21
N SER A 240 -1.75 -5.24 -32.32
CA SER A 240 -2.72 -4.45 -31.57
C SER A 240 -2.55 -4.62 -30.06
N LEU A 241 -2.51 -3.50 -29.33
CA LEU A 241 -2.51 -3.53 -27.87
C LEU A 241 -3.85 -4.05 -27.29
N ALA A 242 -4.90 -4.12 -28.10
CA ALA A 242 -6.17 -4.75 -27.70
C ALA A 242 -5.97 -6.24 -27.37
N HIS A 243 -5.02 -6.92 -28.01
CA HIS A 243 -4.69 -8.33 -27.76
C HIS A 243 -3.97 -8.58 -26.43
N ILE A 244 -3.54 -7.53 -25.72
CA ILE A 244 -2.96 -7.62 -24.37
C ILE A 244 -4.07 -7.73 -23.30
N LEU A 245 -5.31 -7.37 -23.65
CA LEU A 245 -6.46 -7.47 -22.75
C LEU A 245 -7.15 -8.84 -22.91
N PRO A 246 -7.65 -9.46 -21.82
CA PRO A 246 -8.44 -10.69 -21.91
C PRO A 246 -9.64 -10.53 -22.85
N GLN A 247 -9.90 -11.54 -23.69
CA GLN A 247 -10.99 -11.47 -24.67
C GLN A 247 -12.36 -11.50 -23.97
N GLN A 248 -12.98 -10.33 -23.85
CA GLN A 248 -14.32 -10.19 -23.24
C GLN A 248 -15.37 -10.96 -24.06
N SER A 249 -15.73 -12.15 -23.60
CA SER A 249 -16.90 -12.88 -24.15
C SER A 249 -18.16 -12.03 -23.96
N LYS A 250 -18.90 -11.78 -25.04
CA LYS A 250 -20.10 -10.92 -25.02
C LYS A 250 -21.26 -11.64 -24.34
N ILE A 251 -21.41 -11.42 -23.03
CA ILE A 251 -22.53 -11.91 -22.23
C ILE A 251 -23.74 -10.99 -22.45
N SER A 252 -24.92 -11.56 -22.68
CA SER A 252 -26.17 -10.78 -22.71
C SER A 252 -26.59 -10.42 -21.26
N PRO A 253 -26.93 -9.16 -20.97
CA PRO A 253 -27.29 -8.75 -19.62
C PRO A 253 -28.58 -9.44 -19.15
N VAL A 254 -28.61 -9.88 -17.90
CA VAL A 254 -29.76 -10.59 -17.26
C VAL A 254 -30.86 -9.61 -16.83
N ILE A 255 -30.48 -8.35 -16.60
CA ILE A 255 -31.35 -7.21 -16.25
C ILE A 255 -30.79 -5.97 -16.97
N ARG A 256 -31.61 -4.98 -17.33
CA ARG A 256 -31.12 -3.77 -18.01
C ARG A 256 -30.69 -2.67 -17.05
N ASN A 257 -31.36 -2.54 -15.90
CA ASN A 257 -31.10 -1.55 -14.86
C ASN A 257 -31.60 -2.10 -13.52
N LEU A 258 -30.85 -1.83 -12.44
CA LEU A 258 -31.25 -1.97 -11.04
C LEU A 258 -30.75 -0.74 -10.27
N SER A 259 -31.55 0.33 -10.23
CA SER A 259 -31.20 1.61 -9.63
C SER A 259 -31.94 1.88 -8.32
N ILE A 260 -31.39 2.78 -7.51
CA ILE A 260 -32.09 3.35 -6.34
C ILE A 260 -33.03 4.44 -6.88
N SER A 261 -34.31 4.40 -6.48
CA SER A 261 -35.32 5.35 -6.94
C SER A 261 -35.02 6.79 -6.45
N PRO A 262 -35.34 7.85 -7.22
CA PRO A 262 -35.22 9.24 -6.75
C PRO A 262 -36.17 9.58 -5.58
N TYR A 263 -37.16 8.74 -5.26
CA TYR A 263 -38.06 8.91 -4.11
C TYR A 263 -37.45 8.47 -2.76
N ASN A 264 -36.14 8.28 -2.68
CA ASN A 264 -35.43 7.98 -1.43
C ASN A 264 -34.84 9.25 -0.78
N PRO A 265 -34.77 9.32 0.56
CA PRO A 265 -35.27 8.34 1.53
C PRO A 265 -36.80 8.37 1.65
N PRO A 266 -37.46 7.26 2.05
CA PRO A 266 -38.90 7.25 2.29
C PRO A 266 -39.36 8.35 3.26
N VAL A 267 -40.44 9.04 2.89
CA VAL A 267 -41.06 10.09 3.72
C VAL A 267 -41.59 9.51 5.04
N GLY A 268 -41.66 10.35 6.09
CA GLY A 268 -42.07 9.95 7.45
C GLY A 268 -43.31 9.04 7.51
N PRO A 269 -44.45 9.40 6.89
CA PRO A 269 -45.66 8.56 6.88
C PRO A 269 -45.52 7.20 6.17
N ARG A 270 -44.49 7.01 5.33
CA ARG A 270 -44.17 5.72 4.70
C ARG A 270 -43.16 4.92 5.53
N ARG A 271 -42.17 5.57 6.15
CA ARG A 271 -41.29 4.93 7.17
C ARG A 271 -42.09 4.33 8.31
N LEU A 272 -43.12 5.05 8.79
CA LEU A 272 -44.05 4.56 9.82
C LEU A 272 -44.94 3.38 9.37
N ARG A 273 -44.97 3.06 8.06
CA ARG A 273 -45.63 1.87 7.50
C ARG A 273 -44.64 0.72 7.21
N GLY A 274 -43.36 0.89 7.54
CA GLY A 274 -42.31 -0.10 7.34
C GLY A 274 -41.54 0.01 6.02
N ASP A 275 -41.74 1.06 5.22
CA ASP A 275 -40.97 1.29 4.00
C ASP A 275 -39.52 1.71 4.32
N ILE A 276 -38.55 0.99 3.75
CA ILE A 276 -37.11 1.15 4.00
C ILE A 276 -36.42 1.87 2.83
N MET A 277 -36.69 1.42 1.61
CA MET A 277 -36.06 1.91 0.37
C MET A 277 -36.96 1.63 -0.83
N TYR A 278 -36.87 2.45 -1.87
CA TYR A 278 -37.46 2.15 -3.18
C TYR A 278 -36.38 1.95 -4.25
N ALA A 279 -36.60 0.99 -5.15
CA ALA A 279 -35.71 0.68 -6.27
C ALA A 279 -36.49 0.74 -7.61
N ILE A 280 -35.77 0.95 -8.71
CA ILE A 280 -36.32 0.89 -10.07
C ILE A 280 -35.57 -0.21 -10.84
N VAL A 281 -36.32 -1.05 -11.53
CA VAL A 281 -35.81 -2.16 -12.33
C VAL A 281 -36.29 -2.04 -13.76
N ASP A 282 -35.37 -2.09 -14.72
CA ASP A 282 -35.72 -2.32 -16.13
C ASP A 282 -35.30 -3.73 -16.54
N THR A 283 -36.26 -4.52 -17.02
CA THR A 283 -36.03 -5.92 -17.39
C THR A 283 -35.59 -6.06 -18.85
N VAL A 284 -35.09 -7.25 -19.22
CA VAL A 284 -34.71 -7.55 -20.61
C VAL A 284 -35.89 -7.51 -21.58
N GLU A 285 -37.10 -7.76 -21.09
CA GLU A 285 -38.37 -7.58 -21.82
C GLU A 285 -38.77 -6.09 -22.01
N LYS A 286 -37.89 -5.15 -21.63
CA LYS A 286 -38.10 -3.69 -21.70
C LYS A 286 -39.28 -3.18 -20.85
N ARG A 287 -39.60 -3.87 -19.75
CA ARG A 287 -40.58 -3.43 -18.75
C ARG A 287 -39.86 -2.73 -17.60
N ARG A 288 -40.45 -1.63 -17.12
CA ARG A 288 -40.03 -0.95 -15.89
C ARG A 288 -40.90 -1.41 -14.72
N PHE A 289 -40.29 -1.67 -13.58
CA PHE A 289 -40.94 -1.98 -12.32
C PHE A 289 -40.41 -1.08 -11.21
N HIS A 290 -41.32 -0.56 -10.40
CA HIS A 290 -41.02 0.19 -9.18
C HIS A 290 -41.16 -0.76 -7.99
N ILE A 291 -40.10 -0.90 -7.20
CA ILE A 291 -39.99 -1.92 -6.13
C ILE A 291 -39.83 -1.22 -4.79
N THR A 292 -40.48 -1.74 -3.75
CA THR A 292 -40.35 -1.29 -2.37
C THR A 292 -39.71 -2.38 -1.52
N CYS A 293 -38.67 -2.01 -0.77
CA CYS A 293 -38.14 -2.78 0.34
C CYS A 293 -38.88 -2.35 1.62
N CYS A 294 -39.35 -3.34 2.37
CA CYS A 294 -39.90 -3.19 3.71
C CYS A 294 -39.20 -4.17 4.66
N THR A 295 -39.52 -4.14 5.95
CA THR A 295 -38.90 -5.05 6.96
C THR A 295 -39.09 -6.54 6.67
N LYS A 296 -40.01 -6.93 5.77
CA LYS A 296 -40.26 -8.32 5.34
C LYS A 296 -39.67 -8.67 3.96
N GLY A 297 -38.82 -7.81 3.39
CA GLY A 297 -38.29 -7.98 2.04
C GLY A 297 -38.97 -7.09 0.98
N TRP A 298 -39.06 -7.59 -0.24
CA TRP A 298 -39.26 -6.81 -1.46
C TRP A 298 -40.59 -7.10 -2.15
N PHE A 299 -41.26 -6.07 -2.67
CA PHE A 299 -42.48 -6.20 -3.49
C PHE A 299 -42.54 -5.13 -4.59
N VAL A 300 -43.25 -5.40 -5.69
CA VAL A 300 -43.56 -4.40 -6.72
C VAL A 300 -44.67 -3.49 -6.19
N ASN A 301 -44.50 -2.17 -6.28
CA ASN A 301 -45.53 -1.21 -5.90
C ASN A 301 -46.34 -0.71 -7.13
N SER A 302 -47.33 0.14 -6.89
CA SER A 302 -48.20 0.69 -7.95
C SER A 302 -47.70 2.00 -8.57
N SER A 303 -46.43 2.37 -8.34
CA SER A 303 -45.86 3.61 -8.92
C SER A 303 -45.69 3.50 -10.43
N THR A 304 -45.79 4.64 -11.10
CA THR A 304 -45.41 4.85 -12.49
C THR A 304 -44.26 5.85 -12.56
N ASP A 305 -43.73 6.08 -13.77
CA ASP A 305 -42.69 7.08 -14.02
C ASP A 305 -43.19 8.53 -13.88
N GLU A 306 -44.51 8.72 -13.81
CA GLU A 306 -45.16 10.03 -13.63
C GLU A 306 -45.71 10.22 -12.20
N GLN A 307 -46.18 9.15 -11.56
CA GLN A 307 -46.86 9.20 -10.27
C GLN A 307 -46.31 8.14 -9.30
N PHE A 308 -45.83 8.61 -8.14
CA PHE A 308 -45.42 7.75 -7.03
C PHE A 308 -46.64 7.21 -6.25
N ASP A 309 -46.74 5.89 -6.16
CA ASP A 309 -47.58 5.18 -5.20
C ASP A 309 -46.87 3.93 -4.66
N ALA A 310 -46.59 3.94 -3.35
CA ALA A 310 -46.02 2.81 -2.63
C ALA A 310 -47.09 1.83 -2.07
N SER A 311 -48.29 1.78 -2.64
CA SER A 311 -49.22 0.65 -2.44
C SER A 311 -48.69 -0.60 -3.16
N PRO A 312 -48.91 -1.83 -2.66
CA PRO A 312 -48.52 -3.05 -3.37
C PRO A 312 -49.24 -3.20 -4.73
N SER A 313 -48.52 -3.68 -5.73
CA SER A 313 -49.03 -3.84 -7.09
C SER A 313 -50.21 -4.81 -7.15
N ASN A 314 -51.28 -4.39 -7.83
CA ASN A 314 -52.44 -5.26 -8.05
C ASN A 314 -52.12 -6.54 -8.83
N GLN A 315 -51.11 -6.52 -9.71
CA GLN A 315 -50.67 -7.67 -10.52
C GLN A 315 -49.65 -8.54 -9.78
N TYR A 316 -48.74 -7.92 -9.03
CA TYR A 316 -47.61 -8.58 -8.36
C TYR A 316 -47.69 -8.36 -6.85
N ARG A 317 -48.65 -9.04 -6.22
CA ARG A 317 -49.02 -8.87 -4.80
C ARG A 317 -48.08 -9.58 -3.80
N GLY A 318 -47.14 -10.38 -4.28
CA GLY A 318 -46.19 -11.11 -3.44
C GLY A 318 -45.15 -10.20 -2.80
N ILE A 319 -44.85 -10.44 -1.52
CA ILE A 319 -43.63 -9.97 -0.86
C ILE A 319 -42.67 -11.17 -0.85
N HIS A 320 -41.45 -10.98 -1.33
CA HIS A 320 -40.39 -12.00 -1.37
C HIS A 320 -39.24 -11.55 -0.48
N HIS A 321 -38.62 -12.47 0.27
CA HIS A 321 -37.54 -12.08 1.17
C HIS A 321 -36.30 -11.58 0.42
N GLU A 322 -35.90 -12.30 -0.64
CA GLU A 322 -34.78 -11.90 -1.50
C GLU A 322 -35.28 -11.19 -2.77
N LEU A 323 -34.57 -10.14 -3.19
CA LEU A 323 -34.88 -9.40 -4.43
C LEU A 323 -34.77 -10.31 -5.66
N VAL A 324 -33.87 -11.29 -5.64
CA VAL A 324 -33.67 -12.26 -6.72
C VAL A 324 -34.95 -13.08 -6.98
N ASP A 325 -35.68 -13.47 -5.94
CA ASP A 325 -36.91 -14.26 -6.08
C ASP A 325 -38.07 -13.43 -6.65
N LEU A 326 -38.14 -12.15 -6.25
CA LEU A 326 -39.05 -11.19 -6.87
C LEU A 326 -38.71 -11.01 -8.36
N LEU A 327 -37.43 -10.83 -8.70
CA LEU A 327 -36.96 -10.65 -10.08
C LEU A 327 -37.25 -11.89 -10.96
N GLN A 328 -37.03 -13.10 -10.43
CA GLN A 328 -37.42 -14.35 -11.10
C GLN A 328 -38.94 -14.49 -11.32
N THR A 329 -39.75 -13.86 -10.46
CA THR A 329 -41.21 -13.89 -10.53
C THR A 329 -41.76 -12.88 -11.54
N ILE A 330 -41.14 -11.71 -11.69
CA ILE A 330 -41.62 -10.64 -12.60
C ILE A 330 -41.00 -10.67 -14.00
N SER A 331 -39.83 -11.31 -14.19
CA SER A 331 -39.14 -11.40 -15.48
C SER A 331 -38.71 -12.85 -15.80
N PRO A 332 -39.39 -13.52 -16.75
CA PRO A 332 -38.97 -14.83 -17.26
C PRO A 332 -37.58 -14.81 -17.90
N GLY A 333 -37.20 -13.69 -18.52
CA GLY A 333 -35.86 -13.47 -19.08
C GLY A 333 -34.80 -13.40 -17.99
N PHE A 334 -35.06 -12.69 -16.89
CA PHE A 334 -34.20 -12.70 -15.71
C PHE A 334 -34.06 -14.12 -15.16
N LYS A 335 -35.18 -14.85 -14.97
CA LYS A 335 -35.15 -16.22 -14.45
C LYS A 335 -34.25 -17.15 -15.28
N LYS A 336 -34.40 -17.14 -16.61
CA LYS A 336 -33.55 -17.94 -17.51
C LYS A 336 -32.08 -17.48 -17.50
N GLY A 337 -31.83 -16.17 -17.53
CA GLY A 337 -30.48 -15.61 -17.55
C GLY A 337 -29.72 -15.85 -16.25
N TYR A 338 -30.40 -15.73 -15.11
CA TYR A 338 -29.82 -15.93 -13.78
C TYR A 338 -29.41 -17.39 -13.54
N SER A 339 -30.23 -18.38 -13.95
CA SER A 339 -29.84 -19.79 -13.91
C SER A 339 -28.58 -20.07 -14.74
N ALA A 340 -28.48 -19.52 -15.95
CA ALA A 340 -27.30 -19.66 -16.80
C ALA A 340 -26.05 -18.97 -16.22
N LEU A 341 -26.24 -17.83 -15.52
CA LEU A 341 -25.17 -17.14 -14.80
C LEU A 341 -24.63 -18.00 -13.66
N LEU A 342 -25.51 -18.61 -12.84
CA LEU A 342 -25.09 -19.52 -11.76
C LEU A 342 -24.33 -20.75 -12.31
N THR A 343 -24.78 -21.35 -13.41
CA THR A 343 -24.02 -22.43 -14.07
C THR A 343 -22.63 -21.96 -14.55
N ARG A 344 -22.50 -20.73 -15.05
CA ARG A 344 -21.18 -20.17 -15.40
C ARG A 344 -20.33 -19.91 -14.16
N ARG A 345 -20.90 -19.44 -13.04
CA ARG A 345 -20.18 -19.28 -11.76
C ARG A 345 -19.65 -20.62 -11.27
N ALA A 346 -20.50 -21.66 -11.24
CA ALA A 346 -20.14 -23.02 -10.84
C ALA A 346 -19.00 -23.64 -11.66
N ASN A 347 -18.94 -23.35 -12.96
CA ASN A 347 -17.91 -23.87 -13.87
C ASN A 347 -16.61 -23.04 -13.90
N ARG A 348 -16.53 -21.89 -13.19
CA ARG A 348 -15.35 -21.02 -13.21
C ARG A 348 -14.20 -21.62 -12.38
N PRO A 349 -12.94 -21.64 -12.85
CA PRO A 349 -11.79 -22.13 -12.07
C PRO A 349 -11.68 -21.44 -10.70
N MET A 350 -11.13 -22.14 -9.70
CA MET A 350 -11.02 -21.60 -8.33
C MET A 350 -10.19 -20.31 -8.29
N LEU A 351 -9.07 -20.26 -9.04
CA LEU A 351 -8.15 -19.12 -9.04
C LEU A 351 -8.84 -17.83 -9.51
N ASP A 352 -9.62 -17.92 -10.59
CA ASP A 352 -10.42 -16.82 -11.12
C ASP A 352 -11.52 -16.31 -10.15
N ARG A 353 -11.84 -17.05 -9.08
CA ARG A 353 -12.77 -16.61 -8.02
C ARG A 353 -12.07 -15.88 -6.86
N LEU A 354 -10.73 -15.93 -6.78
CA LEU A 354 -9.98 -15.37 -5.67
C LEU A 354 -9.90 -13.83 -5.75
N PRO A 355 -10.33 -13.09 -4.71
CA PRO A 355 -10.25 -11.63 -4.71
C PRO A 355 -8.81 -11.13 -4.47
N THR A 356 -8.40 -10.09 -5.20
CA THR A 356 -7.14 -9.38 -4.94
C THR A 356 -7.28 -8.47 -3.73
N ALA A 357 -6.46 -8.66 -2.68
CA ALA A 357 -6.47 -7.78 -1.51
C ALA A 357 -6.15 -6.31 -1.82
N TYR A 358 -5.38 -6.06 -2.88
CA TYR A 358 -4.91 -4.74 -3.28
C TYR A 358 -5.41 -4.39 -4.69
N PRO A 359 -5.70 -3.11 -5.00
CA PRO A 359 -6.25 -2.74 -6.30
C PRO A 359 -5.24 -2.92 -7.45
N VAL A 360 -5.51 -3.88 -8.35
CA VAL A 360 -4.65 -4.13 -9.52
C VAL A 360 -5.07 -3.25 -10.70
N TYR A 361 -4.28 -2.21 -10.99
CA TYR A 361 -4.58 -1.26 -12.05
C TYR A 361 -3.98 -1.69 -13.41
N SER A 362 -4.84 -2.14 -14.33
CA SER A 362 -4.43 -2.32 -15.73
C SER A 362 -4.04 -0.98 -16.36
N TRP A 363 -2.86 -0.96 -16.98
CA TRP A 363 -2.34 0.17 -17.76
C TRP A 363 -3.08 0.41 -19.08
N LEU A 364 -3.92 -0.56 -19.51
CA LEU A 364 -4.80 -0.47 -20.67
C LEU A 364 -6.27 -0.65 -20.27
N THR A 365 -7.17 0.04 -20.97
CA THR A 365 -8.62 -0.20 -20.94
C THR A 365 -9.14 -0.47 -22.37
N PRO A 366 -10.16 -1.31 -22.59
CA PRO A 366 -10.65 -1.63 -23.93
C PRO A 366 -11.20 -0.39 -24.66
N GLY A 367 -11.33 -0.49 -25.98
CA GLY A 367 -12.02 0.49 -26.84
C GLY A 367 -13.54 0.55 -26.62
N GLN A 368 -14.02 0.73 -25.39
CA GLN A 368 -15.43 1.04 -25.11
C GLN A 368 -15.68 2.53 -25.32
N THR A 369 -16.07 2.90 -26.55
CA THR A 369 -16.42 4.27 -26.95
C THR A 369 -17.76 4.76 -26.38
N GLU A 370 -18.58 3.87 -25.80
CA GLU A 370 -19.85 4.20 -25.17
C GLU A 370 -19.69 4.24 -23.64
N ILE A 371 -20.07 5.36 -23.02
CA ILE A 371 -20.12 5.49 -21.56
C ILE A 371 -21.30 4.68 -21.03
N LYS A 372 -21.01 3.52 -20.42
CA LYS A 372 -22.00 2.69 -19.75
C LYS A 372 -22.37 3.22 -18.36
N GLU A 373 -23.56 2.85 -17.92
CA GLU A 373 -24.02 3.03 -16.53
C GLU A 373 -23.20 2.13 -15.60
N ASP A 374 -22.50 2.74 -14.65
CA ASP A 374 -21.67 2.04 -13.68
C ASP A 374 -22.20 2.32 -12.27
N TYR A 375 -23.05 1.41 -11.81
CA TYR A 375 -23.73 1.52 -10.52
C TYR A 375 -22.77 1.43 -9.33
N PHE A 376 -21.63 0.73 -9.47
CA PHE A 376 -20.65 0.59 -8.40
C PHE A 376 -19.84 1.88 -8.24
N ARG A 377 -19.31 2.42 -9.34
CA ARG A 377 -18.62 3.73 -9.33
C ARG A 377 -19.55 4.86 -8.89
N ALA A 378 -20.81 4.82 -9.30
CA ALA A 378 -21.81 5.78 -8.84
C ALA A 378 -22.05 5.65 -7.33
N GLU A 379 -22.30 4.44 -6.84
CA GLU A 379 -22.57 4.18 -5.42
C GLU A 379 -21.37 4.53 -4.53
N ASP A 380 -20.17 4.07 -4.89
CA ASP A 380 -18.92 4.35 -4.17
C ASP A 380 -18.59 5.86 -4.15
N SER A 381 -18.93 6.61 -5.21
CA SER A 381 -18.78 8.07 -5.22
C SER A 381 -19.72 8.80 -4.25
N THR A 382 -20.85 8.17 -3.89
CA THR A 382 -21.79 8.71 -2.89
C THR A 382 -21.56 8.19 -1.47
N GLN A 383 -20.80 7.11 -1.30
CA GLN A 383 -20.56 6.42 -0.02
C GLN A 383 -19.06 6.33 0.31
N THR A 384 -18.30 7.35 -0.07
CA THR A 384 -16.82 7.45 0.06
C THR A 384 -16.29 7.01 1.42
N HIS A 385 -16.97 7.36 2.51
CA HIS A 385 -16.59 7.03 3.87
C HIS A 385 -16.60 5.53 4.20
N ARG A 386 -17.29 4.65 3.47
CA ARG A 386 -17.37 3.23 3.86
C ARG A 386 -16.19 2.41 3.36
N VAL A 387 -15.48 1.74 4.27
CA VAL A 387 -14.40 0.79 3.92
C VAL A 387 -14.40 -0.45 4.83
N GLY A 388 -14.56 -1.62 4.22
CA GLY A 388 -14.42 -2.91 4.90
C GLY A 388 -15.43 -3.11 6.03
N PHE A 389 -14.92 -3.36 7.23
CA PHE A 389 -15.69 -3.80 8.41
C PHE A 389 -16.82 -2.86 8.88
N GLU A 390 -16.83 -1.59 8.46
CA GLU A 390 -17.94 -0.65 8.73
C GLU A 390 -19.29 -1.08 8.12
N ASP A 391 -19.29 -1.99 7.13
CA ASP A 391 -20.54 -2.60 6.66
C ASP A 391 -21.11 -3.64 7.66
N HIS A 392 -20.40 -3.96 8.75
CA HIS A 392 -20.85 -4.86 9.83
C HIS A 392 -21.13 -4.20 11.19
N LEU A 393 -20.37 -3.18 11.64
CA LEU A 393 -20.71 -2.39 12.86
C LEU A 393 -21.01 -0.90 12.54
N PRO A 394 -22.20 -0.37 12.89
CA PRO A 394 -22.59 0.99 12.52
C PRO A 394 -22.35 1.98 13.67
N GLY A 395 -21.60 3.06 13.41
CA GLY A 395 -21.36 4.14 14.38
C GLY A 395 -20.13 3.95 15.26
N GLN A 396 -19.58 2.74 15.34
CA GLN A 396 -18.22 2.52 15.83
C GLN A 396 -17.23 2.93 14.75
N VAL A 397 -16.36 3.88 15.08
CA VAL A 397 -15.24 4.30 14.23
C VAL A 397 -14.15 3.23 14.35
N ARG A 398 -13.69 2.68 13.21
CA ARG A 398 -12.69 1.61 13.19
C ARG A 398 -11.35 2.10 13.75
N ASP A 399 -10.75 1.37 14.69
CA ASP A 399 -9.38 1.62 15.13
C ASP A 399 -8.42 0.65 14.43
N TRP A 400 -7.68 1.18 13.44
CA TRP A 400 -6.70 0.40 12.69
C TRP A 400 -5.49 -0.02 13.51
N ASN A 401 -5.15 0.72 14.57
CA ASN A 401 -4.02 0.36 15.41
C ASN A 401 -4.40 -0.79 16.34
N GLU A 402 -5.57 -0.71 16.99
CA GLU A 402 -6.12 -1.80 17.83
C GLU A 402 -6.21 -3.11 17.03
N GLU A 403 -6.88 -3.11 15.87
CA GLU A 403 -6.99 -4.30 15.03
C GLU A 403 -5.63 -4.87 14.60
N LEU A 404 -4.65 -4.02 14.27
CA LEU A 404 -3.31 -4.48 13.89
C LEU A 404 -2.56 -5.10 15.08
N GLN A 405 -2.64 -4.52 16.29
CA GLN A 405 -2.00 -5.13 17.46
C GLN A 405 -2.72 -6.41 17.91
N VAL A 406 -4.06 -6.50 17.77
CA VAL A 406 -4.78 -7.76 17.98
C VAL A 406 -4.25 -8.87 17.06
N THR A 407 -3.88 -8.58 15.81
CA THR A 407 -3.24 -9.58 14.93
C THR A 407 -1.78 -9.91 15.30
N HIS A 408 -1.09 -9.02 15.99
CA HIS A 408 0.26 -9.27 16.49
C HIS A 408 0.23 -10.26 17.66
N ASP A 409 -0.71 -10.09 18.59
CA ASP A 409 -0.77 -10.83 19.86
C ASP A 409 -1.46 -12.21 19.75
N MET A 410 -1.87 -12.61 18.53
CA MET A 410 -2.41 -13.94 18.27
C MET A 410 -1.37 -15.05 18.51
N ALA A 411 -1.86 -16.22 18.93
CA ALA A 411 -1.05 -17.42 19.15
C ALA A 411 -0.33 -17.91 17.89
N ARG A 412 0.73 -18.71 18.07
CA ARG A 412 1.76 -19.00 17.05
C ARG A 412 2.34 -20.42 17.12
N GLN A 413 1.90 -21.24 18.08
CA GLN A 413 2.54 -22.50 18.45
C GLN A 413 2.31 -23.55 17.36
N SER A 414 1.06 -23.82 17.02
CA SER A 414 0.71 -24.70 15.90
C SER A 414 0.75 -24.00 14.54
N LEU A 415 0.84 -24.81 13.47
CA LEU A 415 0.66 -24.34 12.10
C LEU A 415 -0.73 -23.73 11.89
N SER A 416 -1.78 -24.28 12.52
CA SER A 416 -3.15 -23.78 12.38
C SER A 416 -3.28 -22.35 12.94
N GLU A 417 -2.76 -22.10 14.15
CA GLU A 417 -2.67 -20.77 14.74
C GLU A 417 -1.95 -19.77 13.83
N ARG A 418 -0.77 -20.12 13.28
CA ARG A 418 -0.03 -19.23 12.38
C ARG A 418 -0.77 -18.95 11.08
N LEU A 419 -1.48 -19.92 10.51
CA LEU A 419 -2.31 -19.71 9.32
C LEU A 419 -3.50 -18.79 9.61
N VAL A 420 -4.15 -18.94 10.77
CA VAL A 420 -5.25 -18.06 11.20
C VAL A 420 -4.74 -16.64 11.49
N ARG A 421 -3.58 -16.50 12.15
CA ARG A 421 -2.88 -15.21 12.34
C ARG A 421 -2.58 -14.55 11.00
N ASP A 422 -1.86 -15.23 10.12
CA ASP A 422 -1.43 -14.65 8.84
C ASP A 422 -2.67 -14.22 8.02
N ARG A 423 -3.74 -15.03 7.99
CA ARG A 423 -5.02 -14.68 7.34
C ARG A 423 -5.64 -13.40 7.91
N SER A 424 -5.65 -13.22 9.24
CA SER A 424 -6.12 -12.00 9.89
C SER A 424 -5.24 -10.78 9.57
N ILE A 425 -3.90 -10.94 9.58
CA ILE A 425 -2.97 -9.87 9.16
C ILE A 425 -3.26 -9.45 7.71
N TYR A 426 -3.41 -10.39 6.76
CA TYR A 426 -3.76 -10.05 5.37
C TYR A 426 -5.10 -9.33 5.24
N LYS A 427 -6.13 -9.77 5.97
CA LYS A 427 -7.49 -9.18 5.95
C LYS A 427 -7.47 -7.72 6.42
N ILE A 428 -6.92 -7.47 7.62
CA ILE A 428 -6.90 -6.15 8.25
C ILE A 428 -5.94 -5.20 7.54
N HIS A 429 -4.75 -5.68 7.15
CA HIS A 429 -3.81 -4.88 6.37
C HIS A 429 -4.34 -4.56 4.96
N GLY A 430 -5.00 -5.51 4.29
CA GLY A 430 -5.66 -5.29 2.99
C GLY A 430 -6.72 -4.19 3.07
N ASP A 431 -7.59 -4.25 4.07
CA ASP A 431 -8.59 -3.21 4.35
C ASP A 431 -7.95 -1.83 4.60
N PHE A 432 -6.89 -1.76 5.40
CA PHE A 432 -6.16 -0.52 5.70
C PHE A 432 -5.57 0.11 4.43
N ILE A 433 -4.97 -0.69 3.54
CA ILE A 433 -4.45 -0.21 2.25
C ILE A 433 -5.59 0.26 1.33
N ASN A 434 -6.72 -0.43 1.29
CA ASN A 434 -7.88 -0.01 0.52
C ASN A 434 -8.49 1.31 1.04
N ALA A 435 -8.49 1.54 2.35
CA ALA A 435 -8.84 2.83 2.95
C ALA A 435 -7.84 3.93 2.54
N ALA A 436 -6.54 3.70 2.73
CA ALA A 436 -5.48 4.65 2.39
C ALA A 436 -5.51 5.08 0.90
N ILE A 437 -5.89 4.18 -0.01
CA ILE A 437 -6.02 4.45 -1.45
C ILE A 437 -7.29 5.25 -1.78
N LYS A 438 -8.44 4.94 -1.16
CA LYS A 438 -9.73 5.61 -1.44
C LYS A 438 -9.68 7.12 -1.19
N ALA A 439 -8.89 7.55 -0.21
CA ALA A 439 -8.72 8.95 0.18
C ALA A 439 -8.23 9.90 -0.96
N ARG A 440 -7.67 9.34 -2.04
CA ARG A 440 -7.15 10.06 -3.22
C ARG A 440 -8.09 11.14 -3.78
N LEU A 441 -9.40 10.89 -3.81
CA LEU A 441 -10.37 11.82 -4.43
C LEU A 441 -10.56 13.09 -3.59
N LEU A 442 -10.40 12.97 -2.28
CA LEU A 442 -10.71 14.00 -1.29
C LEU A 442 -9.50 14.94 -1.08
N PHE A 443 -8.30 14.39 -0.91
CA PHE A 443 -7.10 15.20 -0.63
C PHE A 443 -6.55 15.94 -1.86
N PHE A 444 -6.31 15.26 -2.98
CA PHE A 444 -5.62 15.86 -4.12
C PHE A 444 -6.46 16.85 -4.93
N SER A 445 -7.79 16.83 -4.73
CA SER A 445 -8.69 17.90 -5.20
C SER A 445 -8.62 19.12 -4.28
N THR A 446 -8.49 18.93 -2.97
CA THR A 446 -8.35 20.00 -1.96
C THR A 446 -6.99 20.71 -2.06
N ILE A 447 -5.87 19.98 -2.09
CA ILE A 447 -4.50 20.53 -2.18
C ILE A 447 -4.33 21.40 -3.44
N ALA A 448 -4.78 20.92 -4.59
CA ALA A 448 -4.70 21.66 -5.86
C ALA A 448 -5.61 22.92 -5.91
N LYS A 449 -6.68 22.97 -5.10
CA LYS A 449 -7.48 24.20 -4.87
C LYS A 449 -6.72 25.17 -3.95
N LEU A 450 -6.09 24.66 -2.89
CA LEU A 450 -5.39 25.47 -1.87
C LEU A 450 -4.15 26.18 -2.43
N GLN A 451 -3.31 25.51 -3.21
CA GLN A 451 -2.12 26.14 -3.82
C GLN A 451 -2.48 27.34 -4.71
N LYS A 452 -3.52 27.21 -5.55
CA LYS A 452 -4.06 28.33 -6.34
C LYS A 452 -4.55 29.48 -5.45
N CYS A 453 -5.17 29.17 -4.31
CA CYS A 453 -5.61 30.20 -3.36
C CYS A 453 -4.43 30.86 -2.63
N TYR A 454 -3.34 30.13 -2.37
CA TYR A 454 -2.15 30.66 -1.71
C TYR A 454 -1.45 31.73 -2.56
N HIS A 455 -1.32 31.50 -3.87
CA HIS A 455 -0.88 32.53 -4.84
C HIS A 455 -1.84 33.74 -4.93
N PHE A 456 -3.09 33.61 -4.46
CA PHE A 456 -4.09 34.68 -4.41
C PHE A 456 -4.15 35.43 -3.06
N LYS A 457 -3.30 35.12 -2.06
CA LYS A 457 -3.30 35.75 -0.71
C LYS A 457 -3.15 37.29 -0.71
N ASN A 458 -2.76 37.92 -1.83
CA ASN A 458 -2.75 39.38 -1.99
C ASN A 458 -4.14 40.03 -2.12
N CYS A 459 -5.23 39.26 -2.27
CA CYS A 459 -6.60 39.78 -2.47
C CYS A 459 -7.52 39.59 -1.24
N LYS A 460 -7.49 40.54 -0.30
CA LYS A 460 -8.21 40.57 1.01
C LYS A 460 -9.76 40.55 0.98
N SER A 461 -10.40 40.14 -0.12
CA SER A 461 -11.87 40.28 -0.34
C SER A 461 -12.64 38.95 -0.37
N VAL A 462 -11.98 37.83 -0.68
CA VAL A 462 -12.65 36.55 -1.01
C VAL A 462 -12.98 35.70 0.24
N GLU A 463 -12.31 35.98 1.35
CA GLU A 463 -12.12 35.04 2.46
C GLU A 463 -13.39 34.74 3.30
N ARG A 464 -14.27 35.74 3.47
CA ARG A 464 -15.48 35.60 4.32
C ARG A 464 -16.67 34.92 3.65
N LYS A 465 -16.84 35.02 2.33
CA LYS A 465 -17.99 34.40 1.62
C LYS A 465 -17.76 32.95 1.19
N ARG A 466 -16.52 32.44 1.29
CA ARG A 466 -16.14 31.09 0.83
C ARG A 466 -16.38 29.97 1.87
N LYS A 467 -16.25 30.26 3.18
CA LYS A 467 -16.24 29.25 4.24
C LYS A 467 -17.58 28.54 4.50
N GLY A 468 -18.73 29.13 4.15
CA GLY A 468 -20.05 28.60 4.51
C GLY A 468 -20.76 27.76 3.44
N ALA A 469 -20.29 27.76 2.18
CA ALA A 469 -21.06 27.21 1.06
C ALA A 469 -20.31 26.17 0.20
N MET A 470 -18.98 26.07 0.30
CA MET A 470 -18.19 25.11 -0.49
C MET A 470 -17.83 23.83 0.28
N THR A 471 -18.08 23.80 1.59
CA THR A 471 -17.78 22.68 2.50
C THR A 471 -18.83 21.57 2.51
N VAL A 472 -20.02 21.81 1.95
CA VAL A 472 -21.15 20.85 1.96
C VAL A 472 -21.35 20.16 0.60
N ALA A 473 -20.94 20.79 -0.50
CA ALA A 473 -21.15 20.28 -1.86
C ALA A 473 -19.97 19.43 -2.39
N ASP A 474 -18.73 19.83 -2.07
CA ASP A 474 -17.53 19.02 -2.27
C ASP A 474 -17.13 18.42 -0.91
N GLN A 475 -16.94 17.09 -0.85
CA GLN A 475 -16.45 16.37 0.34
C GLN A 475 -14.95 16.64 0.61
N ASN A 476 -14.58 17.89 0.91
CA ASN A 476 -13.19 18.26 1.21
C ASN A 476 -12.87 17.95 2.68
N VAL A 477 -11.93 17.03 2.93
CA VAL A 477 -11.35 16.85 4.27
C VAL A 477 -10.53 18.10 4.62
N MET A 478 -10.79 18.70 5.79
CA MET A 478 -10.02 19.83 6.27
C MET A 478 -8.66 19.38 6.82
N ALA A 479 -7.62 20.19 6.61
CA ALA A 479 -6.35 19.99 7.30
C ALA A 479 -6.53 20.24 8.81
N ILE A 480 -5.78 19.52 9.63
CA ILE A 480 -5.70 19.69 11.10
C ILE A 480 -5.04 21.04 11.44
N ASN A 481 -4.04 21.41 10.64
CA ASN A 481 -3.26 22.65 10.72
C ASN A 481 -3.54 23.60 9.53
N PRO A 482 -4.78 24.09 9.32
CA PRO A 482 -5.16 24.83 8.12
C PRO A 482 -4.59 26.26 8.06
N ALA A 483 -3.87 26.70 9.10
CA ALA A 483 -3.15 27.97 9.14
C ALA A 483 -1.79 27.89 8.43
N ASP A 484 -1.20 26.70 8.35
CA ASP A 484 0.16 26.47 7.86
C ASP A 484 0.25 26.50 6.32
N GLU A 485 1.44 26.27 5.78
CA GLU A 485 1.69 26.15 4.34
C GLU A 485 1.03 24.88 3.77
N PRO A 486 0.43 24.91 2.56
CA PRO A 486 -0.20 23.71 1.95
C PRO A 486 0.74 22.53 1.70
N LYS A 487 2.06 22.71 1.80
CA LYS A 487 3.07 21.63 1.80
C LYS A 487 3.11 20.86 3.12
N THR A 488 2.78 21.50 4.24
CA THR A 488 2.90 20.94 5.59
C THR A 488 1.53 20.56 6.19
N HIS A 489 0.47 20.57 5.38
CA HIS A 489 -0.88 20.22 5.82
C HIS A 489 -1.00 18.73 6.13
N MET A 490 -1.52 18.44 7.32
CA MET A 490 -1.80 17.10 7.84
C MET A 490 -3.31 16.89 7.90
N TYR A 491 -3.78 15.66 7.71
CA TYR A 491 -5.21 15.34 7.64
C TYR A 491 -5.53 14.04 8.39
N ILE A 492 -6.79 13.90 8.84
CA ILE A 492 -7.34 12.62 9.30
C ILE A 492 -8.56 12.29 8.45
N TRP A 493 -8.66 11.04 7.99
CA TRP A 493 -9.84 10.51 7.31
C TRP A 493 -9.94 9.00 7.55
N ASN A 494 -11.12 8.52 7.93
CA ASN A 494 -11.38 7.11 8.27
C ASN A 494 -10.33 6.52 9.24
N SER A 495 -10.05 7.21 10.35
CA SER A 495 -9.03 6.83 11.36
C SER A 495 -7.59 6.67 10.86
N ILE A 496 -7.30 7.12 9.64
CA ILE A 496 -5.95 7.16 9.09
C ILE A 496 -5.47 8.61 9.10
N PHE A 497 -4.27 8.82 9.61
CA PHE A 497 -3.53 10.07 9.57
C PHE A 497 -2.73 10.17 8.25
N TYR A 498 -2.76 11.34 7.61
CA TYR A 498 -2.11 11.59 6.33
C TYR A 498 -1.21 12.82 6.38
N SER A 499 0.04 12.67 5.93
CA SER A 499 1.05 13.73 5.86
C SER A 499 1.73 13.76 4.47
N LEU A 500 2.21 14.93 4.05
CA LEU A 500 2.86 15.10 2.74
C LEU A 500 4.38 14.92 2.85
N GLY A 501 4.97 14.16 1.92
CA GLY A 501 6.42 13.93 1.84
C GLY A 501 7.20 15.11 1.23
N PHE A 502 7.10 16.30 1.84
CA PHE A 502 7.89 17.50 1.55
C PHE A 502 8.79 17.86 2.74
N ASP A 503 9.77 18.74 2.54
CA ASP A 503 10.53 19.28 3.67
C ASP A 503 9.66 20.22 4.52
N VAL A 504 9.79 20.11 5.84
CA VAL A 504 8.96 20.80 6.83
C VAL A 504 9.89 21.54 7.79
N LYS A 505 9.71 22.86 7.91
CA LYS A 505 10.55 23.74 8.75
C LYS A 505 12.06 23.65 8.44
N ASP A 506 12.42 23.40 7.18
CA ASP A 506 13.81 23.25 6.71
C ASP A 506 14.62 22.09 7.35
N HIS A 507 13.95 21.10 7.97
CA HIS A 507 14.64 19.97 8.63
C HIS A 507 15.58 19.22 7.68
N TYR A 508 15.12 18.88 6.48
CA TYR A 508 15.92 18.11 5.52
C TYR A 508 16.84 18.98 4.64
N LYS A 509 16.89 20.30 4.85
CA LYS A 509 17.58 21.27 3.99
C LYS A 509 19.05 20.92 3.71
N GLU A 510 19.80 20.56 4.74
CA GLU A 510 21.23 20.18 4.61
C GLU A 510 21.40 18.80 3.95
N PHE A 511 20.36 17.97 3.98
CA PHE A 511 20.35 16.61 3.46
C PHE A 511 19.73 16.48 2.05
N GLY A 512 19.20 17.56 1.47
CA GLY A 512 18.59 17.57 0.12
C GLY A 512 17.18 18.17 0.03
N GLY A 513 16.65 18.73 1.13
CA GLY A 513 15.33 19.34 1.20
C GLY A 513 14.21 18.38 0.82
N ASP A 514 13.29 18.82 -0.07
CA ASP A 514 12.18 17.99 -0.57
C ASP A 514 12.65 16.62 -1.12
N ALA A 515 13.86 16.52 -1.68
CA ALA A 515 14.38 15.25 -2.20
C ALA A 515 14.77 14.27 -1.08
N ALA A 516 15.24 14.77 0.07
CA ALA A 516 15.49 13.98 1.26
C ALA A 516 14.19 13.59 1.97
N ALA A 517 13.26 14.53 2.19
CA ALA A 517 11.96 14.25 2.79
C ALA A 517 11.15 13.20 1.99
N PHE A 518 11.21 13.27 0.66
CA PHE A 518 10.61 12.27 -0.22
C PHE A 518 11.23 10.86 -0.05
N VAL A 519 12.49 10.75 0.36
CA VAL A 519 13.15 9.46 0.60
C VAL A 519 13.00 8.99 2.04
N ALA A 520 13.04 9.88 3.03
CA ALA A 520 12.75 9.59 4.44
C ALA A 520 11.45 8.81 4.59
N THR A 521 10.35 9.30 4.00
CA THR A 521 9.05 8.60 3.96
C THR A 521 9.08 7.18 3.34
N SER A 522 10.08 6.82 2.54
CA SER A 522 10.32 5.44 2.10
C SER A 522 11.28 4.65 3.01
N THR A 523 12.15 5.32 3.75
CA THR A 523 12.98 4.73 4.81
C THR A 523 12.11 4.37 6.03
N ASP A 524 11.18 5.24 6.44
CA ASP A 524 10.22 4.99 7.51
C ASP A 524 9.45 3.68 7.27
N LEU A 525 8.93 3.50 6.05
CA LEU A 525 8.23 2.28 5.63
C LEU A 525 9.16 1.05 5.58
N GLN A 526 10.48 1.24 5.40
CA GLN A 526 11.46 0.15 5.48
C GLN A 526 11.77 -0.21 6.95
N GLY A 527 11.87 0.78 7.84
CA GLY A 527 11.97 0.56 9.29
C GLY A 527 10.75 -0.17 9.84
N VAL A 528 9.54 0.29 9.49
CA VAL A 528 8.28 -0.40 9.82
C VAL A 528 8.31 -1.84 9.34
N LYS A 529 8.70 -2.10 8.08
CA LYS A 529 8.84 -3.47 7.54
C LYS A 529 9.84 -4.33 8.31
N ALA A 530 10.97 -3.78 8.72
CA ALA A 530 12.03 -4.51 9.43
C ALA A 530 11.58 -4.93 10.83
N TYR A 531 11.09 -3.99 11.65
CA TYR A 531 10.52 -4.31 12.97
C TYR A 531 9.29 -5.25 12.86
N SER A 532 8.46 -5.06 11.84
CA SER A 532 7.35 -5.96 11.50
C SER A 532 7.75 -7.38 11.07
N ALA A 533 9.03 -7.63 10.74
CA ALA A 533 9.53 -8.93 10.29
C ALA A 533 10.19 -9.75 11.41
N LEU A 534 10.46 -9.11 12.56
CA LEU A 534 10.81 -9.79 13.81
C LEU A 534 9.56 -10.50 14.30
N ASP A 535 9.56 -11.84 14.40
CA ASP A 535 8.36 -12.56 14.84
C ASP A 535 8.08 -12.28 16.33
N ASP A 536 9.01 -12.56 17.26
CA ASP A 536 8.75 -12.51 18.72
C ASP A 536 9.10 -11.18 19.42
N SER A 537 9.10 -10.07 18.67
CA SER A 537 9.32 -8.72 19.22
C SER A 537 8.13 -8.25 20.07
N LYS A 538 8.42 -7.51 21.16
CA LYS A 538 7.40 -6.78 21.96
C LYS A 538 7.20 -5.32 21.48
N LEU A 539 7.65 -5.00 20.27
CA LEU A 539 7.56 -3.66 19.67
C LEU A 539 6.43 -3.60 18.64
N CYS A 540 5.31 -3.00 19.04
CA CYS A 540 4.17 -2.73 18.15
C CYS A 540 4.57 -1.75 17.04
N THR A 541 4.30 -2.10 15.77
CA THR A 541 4.45 -1.18 14.63
C THR A 541 3.10 -0.64 14.16
N LEU A 542 3.08 0.62 13.72
CA LEU A 542 1.89 1.23 13.12
C LEU A 542 1.56 0.64 11.75
N GLY A 543 0.28 0.64 11.38
CA GLY A 543 -0.13 0.45 9.99
C GLY A 543 0.40 1.61 9.16
N MET A 544 1.17 1.33 8.09
CA MET A 544 1.80 2.37 7.28
C MET A 544 1.76 2.05 5.78
N ALA A 545 1.33 3.04 5.00
CA ALA A 545 1.34 3.04 3.54
C ALA A 545 1.94 4.35 3.00
N VAL A 546 2.52 4.28 1.80
CA VAL A 546 3.08 5.44 1.09
C VAL A 546 2.46 5.51 -0.30
N VAL A 547 1.78 6.61 -0.61
CA VAL A 547 0.98 6.80 -1.82
C VAL A 547 1.60 7.90 -2.71
N ASP A 548 2.09 7.52 -3.89
CA ASP A 548 2.55 8.41 -4.96
C ASP A 548 1.37 8.76 -5.89
N TYR A 549 1.04 10.04 -6.07
CA TYR A 549 0.00 10.48 -7.01
C TYR A 549 0.25 11.89 -7.56
N ARG A 550 0.15 12.08 -8.88
CA ARG A 550 0.34 13.38 -9.57
C ARG A 550 1.61 14.14 -9.13
N GLY A 551 2.70 13.44 -8.85
CA GLY A 551 3.96 14.02 -8.36
C GLY A 551 4.14 14.02 -6.84
N TYR A 552 3.04 14.16 -6.10
CA TYR A 552 2.99 14.13 -4.64
C TYR A 552 3.32 12.74 -4.09
N ARG A 553 3.84 12.72 -2.86
CA ARG A 553 3.85 11.56 -1.98
C ARG A 553 3.10 11.90 -0.70
N VAL A 554 2.28 10.96 -0.27
CA VAL A 554 1.51 11.03 0.98
C VAL A 554 1.87 9.80 1.81
N THR A 555 2.28 10.01 3.05
CA THR A 555 2.34 8.94 4.06
C THR A 555 0.95 8.81 4.67
N ALA A 556 0.47 7.58 4.81
CA ALA A 556 -0.80 7.23 5.44
C ALA A 556 -0.51 6.26 6.60
N GLN A 557 -0.92 6.61 7.82
CA GLN A 557 -0.59 5.90 9.06
C GLN A 557 -1.83 5.65 9.92
N SER A 558 -1.88 4.53 10.65
CA SER A 558 -2.84 4.37 11.75
C SER A 558 -2.60 5.43 12.82
N ILE A 559 -3.66 5.98 13.41
CA ILE A 559 -3.55 6.96 14.51
C ILE A 559 -2.95 6.25 15.73
N ILE A 560 -2.01 6.91 16.42
CA ILE A 560 -1.46 6.44 17.69
C ILE A 560 -2.39 6.91 18.83
N PRO A 561 -2.81 6.04 19.76
CA PRO A 561 -3.53 6.48 20.97
C PRO A 561 -2.79 7.60 21.70
N GLY A 562 -3.52 8.59 22.23
CA GLY A 562 -2.97 9.73 22.97
C GLY A 562 -2.35 10.87 22.14
N ILE A 563 -1.93 10.65 20.89
CA ILE A 563 -1.16 11.65 20.12
C ILE A 563 -1.94 12.93 19.74
N LEU A 564 -3.26 12.94 19.94
CA LEU A 564 -4.13 14.09 19.70
C LEU A 564 -4.59 14.77 21.02
N ASP A 565 -4.25 14.20 22.18
CA ASP A 565 -4.62 14.72 23.49
C ASP A 565 -3.62 15.80 23.94
N ARG A 566 -4.15 16.99 24.21
CA ARG A 566 -3.35 18.20 24.46
C ARG A 566 -2.59 18.22 25.79
N GLU A 567 -2.83 17.23 26.64
CA GLU A 567 -2.23 17.13 27.97
C GLU A 567 -0.90 16.33 27.94
N GLN A 568 -0.55 15.70 26.81
CA GLN A 568 0.72 14.98 26.61
C GLN A 568 1.74 15.84 25.83
N GLU A 569 2.19 16.96 26.42
CA GLU A 569 3.17 17.87 25.77
C GLU A 569 4.57 17.23 25.55
N GLN A 570 4.88 16.11 26.22
CA GLN A 570 6.07 15.29 25.95
C GLN A 570 5.68 13.81 25.78
N SER A 571 5.34 13.41 24.55
CA SER A 571 4.93 12.04 24.21
C SER A 571 6.07 11.12 23.74
N VAL A 572 7.27 11.66 23.45
CA VAL A 572 8.42 10.87 22.96
C VAL A 572 9.28 10.39 24.14
N ILE A 573 9.07 9.12 24.49
CA ILE A 573 9.77 8.39 25.58
C ILE A 573 11.12 7.81 25.17
N TYR A 574 11.42 7.78 23.87
CA TYR A 574 12.66 7.27 23.27
C TYR A 574 12.82 7.87 21.86
N GLY A 575 13.99 8.45 21.55
CA GLY A 575 14.25 9.17 20.30
C GLY A 575 14.45 10.68 20.49
N SER A 576 14.05 11.50 19.52
CA SER A 576 14.22 12.97 19.55
C SER A 576 13.03 13.69 18.91
N VAL A 577 12.74 14.91 19.37
CA VAL A 577 11.65 15.78 18.88
C VAL A 577 12.12 17.11 18.28
N ASP A 578 13.39 17.49 18.50
CA ASP A 578 13.95 18.80 18.16
C ASP A 578 15.03 18.75 17.05
N PHE A 579 15.04 17.62 16.34
CA PHE A 579 15.98 17.22 15.29
C PHE A 579 17.38 16.90 15.82
N GLY A 580 17.44 16.03 16.82
CA GLY A 580 18.66 15.37 17.30
C GLY A 580 19.54 16.22 18.23
N LYS A 581 19.01 17.31 18.80
CA LYS A 581 19.74 18.17 19.75
C LYS A 581 19.53 17.69 21.18
N THR A 582 18.31 17.26 21.50
CA THR A 582 18.00 16.47 22.69
C THR A 582 17.60 15.06 22.29
N VAL A 583 18.10 14.08 23.05
CA VAL A 583 17.83 12.65 22.86
C VAL A 583 17.30 12.07 24.15
N VAL A 584 16.07 11.54 24.08
CA VAL A 584 15.41 10.84 25.18
C VAL A 584 15.63 9.34 25.00
N SER A 585 15.84 8.63 26.10
CA SER A 585 15.87 7.17 26.14
C SER A 585 15.30 6.71 27.47
N SER A 586 14.73 5.51 27.51
CA SER A 586 14.00 4.99 28.67
C SER A 586 14.39 3.55 28.96
N GLU A 587 14.91 3.30 30.17
CA GLU A 587 15.38 1.99 30.64
C GLU A 587 14.31 0.89 30.53
N LYS A 588 13.03 1.27 30.69
CA LYS A 588 11.86 0.40 30.47
C LYS A 588 11.86 -0.28 29.09
N TYR A 589 12.43 0.36 28.07
CA TYR A 589 12.47 -0.15 26.70
C TYR A 589 13.85 -0.69 26.29
N HIS A 590 14.90 -0.52 27.11
CA HIS A 590 16.26 -0.92 26.76
C HIS A 590 16.38 -2.40 26.40
N GLN A 591 15.82 -3.31 27.22
CA GLN A 591 15.88 -4.75 26.91
C GLN A 591 15.15 -5.08 25.59
N VAL A 592 13.91 -4.61 25.44
CA VAL A 592 13.08 -4.92 24.26
C VAL A 592 13.71 -4.36 22.97
N LEU A 593 14.33 -3.18 23.04
CA LEU A 593 15.08 -2.61 21.93
C LEU A 593 16.44 -3.31 21.72
N ALA A 594 17.09 -3.82 22.76
CA ALA A 594 18.32 -4.62 22.64
C ALA A 594 18.08 -5.96 21.95
N ASP A 595 16.99 -6.64 22.27
CA ASP A 595 16.58 -7.89 21.63
C ASP A 595 16.35 -7.67 20.13
N ALA A 596 15.54 -6.67 19.78
CA ALA A 596 15.30 -6.27 18.39
C ALA A 596 16.57 -5.79 17.66
N ALA A 597 17.47 -5.07 18.36
CA ALA A 597 18.75 -4.63 17.80
C ALA A 597 19.71 -5.82 17.54
N LYS A 598 19.69 -6.86 18.37
CA LYS A 598 20.48 -8.09 18.15
C LYS A 598 20.07 -8.77 16.85
N GLU A 599 18.77 -8.92 16.61
CA GLU A 599 18.23 -9.51 15.36
C GLU A 599 18.49 -8.63 14.14
N LEU A 600 18.18 -7.32 14.21
CA LEU A 600 18.42 -6.36 13.13
C LEU A 600 19.90 -6.01 12.89
N ARG A 601 20.83 -6.61 13.67
CA ARG A 601 22.28 -6.35 13.66
C ARG A 601 22.65 -4.87 13.88
N ILE A 602 21.83 -4.15 14.65
CA ILE A 602 22.11 -2.78 15.10
C ILE A 602 23.05 -2.85 16.30
N LEU A 603 24.11 -2.03 16.29
CA LEU A 603 25.01 -1.88 17.43
C LEU A 603 24.41 -0.85 18.41
N PRO A 604 24.18 -1.22 19.68
CA PRO A 604 23.84 -0.25 20.72
C PRO A 604 25.03 0.68 20.97
N HIS A 605 24.78 1.99 20.99
CA HIS A 605 25.83 3.02 21.04
C HIS A 605 25.44 4.16 21.99
N ASP A 606 26.44 4.80 22.57
CA ASP A 606 26.29 5.90 23.54
C ASP A 606 26.43 7.28 22.87
N VAL A 607 25.45 8.15 23.10
CA VAL A 607 25.39 9.54 22.59
C VAL A 607 25.32 10.55 23.75
N LEU A 608 25.71 11.79 23.48
CA LEU A 608 25.63 12.91 24.41
C LEU A 608 24.39 13.75 24.08
N THR A 609 23.50 13.91 25.06
CA THR A 609 22.40 14.89 25.02
C THR A 609 22.70 16.03 25.99
N THR A 610 22.32 17.25 25.64
CA THR A 610 22.32 18.38 26.58
C THR A 610 21.26 18.12 27.66
N GLY A 611 21.65 18.16 28.93
CA GLY A 611 20.74 18.07 30.07
C GLY A 611 20.12 19.41 30.47
N GLU A 612 19.18 19.38 31.42
CA GLU A 612 18.47 20.57 31.94
C GLU A 612 19.41 21.61 32.57
N ASN A 613 20.59 21.19 33.02
CA ASN A 613 21.64 22.04 33.62
C ASN A 613 22.73 22.48 32.62
N GLU A 614 22.50 22.33 31.30
CA GLU A 614 23.49 22.47 30.22
C GLU A 614 24.67 21.46 30.24
N GLU A 615 24.71 20.53 31.21
CA GLU A 615 25.70 19.44 31.27
C GLU A 615 25.43 18.34 30.24
N ASP A 616 26.49 17.77 29.66
CA ASP A 616 26.40 16.64 28.73
C ASP A 616 26.06 15.32 29.45
N LYS A 617 24.89 14.77 29.18
CA LYS A 617 24.45 13.46 29.69
C LYS A 617 24.66 12.37 28.64
N VAL A 618 25.30 11.26 29.02
CA VAL A 618 25.40 10.05 28.19
C VAL A 618 24.05 9.33 28.16
N VAL A 619 23.63 8.90 26.97
CA VAL A 619 22.36 8.21 26.69
C VAL A 619 22.61 7.06 25.72
N LYS A 620 22.13 5.85 26.06
CA LYS A 620 22.22 4.68 25.19
C LYS A 620 21.08 4.63 24.16
N LEU A 621 21.45 4.39 22.90
CA LEU A 621 20.54 4.11 21.80
C LEU A 621 20.72 2.68 21.28
N TYR A 622 19.62 2.11 20.79
CA TYR A 622 19.47 0.77 20.22
C TYR A 622 18.87 0.83 18.80
N SER A 623 18.84 2.01 18.19
CA SER A 623 18.20 2.33 16.90
C SER A 623 18.96 3.44 16.19
N SER A 624 18.53 3.83 14.99
CA SER A 624 19.04 5.06 14.34
C SER A 624 18.23 6.30 14.74
N TYR A 625 18.88 7.46 14.71
CA TYR A 625 18.30 8.78 14.57
C TYR A 625 18.27 9.22 13.09
N GLU A 626 19.42 9.29 12.39
CA GLU A 626 19.50 9.71 10.97
C GLU A 626 20.84 9.34 10.30
N THR A 627 20.80 8.40 9.34
CA THR A 627 21.97 7.98 8.53
C THR A 627 22.47 9.07 7.57
N LYS A 628 23.79 9.32 7.51
CA LYS A 628 24.41 10.43 6.75
C LYS A 628 25.65 9.98 5.93
N GLU A 629 26.39 10.94 5.38
CA GLU A 629 27.49 10.73 4.42
C GLU A 629 28.61 9.86 4.99
N ALA A 630 28.64 8.59 4.57
CA ALA A 630 29.73 7.68 4.84
C ALA A 630 30.99 8.03 4.03
N GLU A 631 32.15 7.75 4.61
CA GLU A 631 33.40 7.65 3.86
C GLU A 631 33.35 6.45 2.91
N VAL A 632 34.31 6.38 1.99
CA VAL A 632 34.40 5.30 1.01
C VAL A 632 35.86 4.86 0.85
N SER A 633 36.05 3.59 0.51
CA SER A 633 37.35 2.97 0.24
C SER A 633 38.06 3.55 -0.99
N GLU A 634 39.34 3.22 -1.15
CA GLU A 634 40.08 3.52 -2.38
C GLU A 634 39.52 2.75 -3.59
N GLU A 635 38.96 1.57 -3.37
CA GLU A 635 38.28 0.72 -4.35
C GLU A 635 37.03 1.42 -4.90
N ALA A 636 36.19 1.96 -4.02
CA ALA A 636 35.04 2.77 -4.37
C ALA A 636 35.45 4.09 -5.05
N LYS A 637 36.54 4.74 -4.62
CA LYS A 637 37.08 5.95 -5.29
C LYS A 637 37.53 5.65 -6.73
N LYS A 638 38.19 4.51 -6.98
CA LYS A 638 38.55 4.04 -8.33
C LYS A 638 37.32 3.81 -9.22
N LEU A 639 36.16 3.50 -8.63
CA LEU A 639 34.85 3.36 -9.29
C LEU A 639 34.04 4.68 -9.36
N GLY A 640 34.64 5.80 -8.97
CA GLY A 640 34.01 7.12 -9.02
C GLY A 640 32.93 7.32 -7.95
N PHE A 641 33.19 6.89 -6.71
CA PHE A 641 32.41 7.22 -5.52
C PHE A 641 33.24 8.08 -4.53
N PRO A 642 32.61 8.88 -3.65
CA PRO A 642 31.17 9.08 -3.51
C PRO A 642 30.63 9.95 -4.66
N ARG A 643 29.36 9.76 -5.02
CA ARG A 643 28.72 10.53 -6.09
C ARG A 643 27.82 11.59 -5.49
N LYS A 644 27.88 12.81 -6.03
CA LYS A 644 26.93 13.86 -5.66
C LYS A 644 25.52 13.41 -6.05
N HIS A 645 24.66 13.25 -5.05
CA HIS A 645 23.30 12.74 -5.19
C HIS A 645 22.29 13.82 -4.75
N PRO A 646 21.02 13.83 -5.22
CA PRO A 646 20.03 14.83 -4.79
C PRO A 646 19.67 14.81 -3.30
N HIS A 647 20.03 13.75 -2.57
CA HIS A 647 19.90 13.68 -1.11
C HIS A 647 21.06 12.90 -0.47
N LYS A 648 21.32 13.18 0.81
CA LYS A 648 22.37 12.58 1.65
C LYS A 648 21.92 11.38 2.49
N LEU A 649 20.61 11.19 2.67
CA LEU A 649 20.04 10.06 3.44
C LEU A 649 20.38 8.72 2.77
N ALA A 650 21.44 8.04 3.23
CA ALA A 650 22.03 6.91 2.54
C ALA A 650 22.28 5.71 3.46
N ALA A 651 21.21 5.08 3.93
CA ALA A 651 21.28 3.81 4.67
C ALA A 651 21.77 2.63 3.79
N LEU A 652 22.31 1.61 4.47
CA LEU A 652 22.41 0.23 3.96
C LEU A 652 21.01 -0.40 3.91
N ARG A 653 20.85 -1.48 3.15
CA ARG A 653 19.62 -2.30 3.15
C ARG A 653 19.70 -3.37 4.24
N GLN A 654 18.58 -3.75 4.85
CA GLN A 654 18.53 -4.87 5.79
C GLN A 654 19.00 -6.17 5.12
N GLU A 655 18.57 -6.42 3.88
CA GLU A 655 19.00 -7.58 3.10
C GLU A 655 20.53 -7.56 2.80
N LEU A 656 21.16 -6.39 2.78
CA LEU A 656 22.62 -6.28 2.63
C LEU A 656 23.35 -6.62 3.95
N VAL A 657 22.80 -6.16 5.07
CA VAL A 657 23.36 -6.38 6.41
C VAL A 657 23.38 -7.87 6.75
N GLU A 658 22.30 -8.58 6.40
CA GLU A 658 22.19 -10.04 6.52
C GLU A 658 23.20 -10.77 5.61
N LEU A 659 23.22 -10.46 4.30
CA LEU A 659 24.16 -11.09 3.35
C LEU A 659 25.63 -10.81 3.68
N PHE A 660 25.94 -9.63 4.23
CA PHE A 660 27.30 -9.30 4.68
C PHE A 660 27.65 -10.05 5.98
N TYR A 661 26.71 -10.15 6.92
CA TYR A 661 26.89 -10.98 8.13
C TYR A 661 27.18 -12.43 7.76
N ASP A 662 26.38 -13.04 6.88
CA ASP A 662 26.57 -14.43 6.44
C ASP A 662 27.93 -14.64 5.75
N SER A 663 28.34 -13.68 4.91
CA SER A 663 29.66 -13.70 4.28
C SER A 663 30.80 -13.64 5.31
N ARG A 664 30.66 -12.85 6.37
CA ARG A 664 31.65 -12.72 7.45
C ARG A 664 31.65 -13.95 8.37
N TYR A 665 30.47 -14.44 8.78
CA TYR A 665 30.27 -15.67 9.54
C TYR A 665 30.92 -16.88 8.84
N MET A 666 30.66 -17.04 7.54
CA MET A 666 31.24 -18.12 6.74
C MET A 666 32.76 -17.98 6.55
N THR A 667 33.30 -16.75 6.60
CA THR A 667 34.75 -16.50 6.58
C THR A 667 35.39 -16.79 7.94
N PHE A 668 34.75 -16.39 9.04
CA PHE A 668 35.16 -16.64 10.41
C PHE A 668 35.29 -18.15 10.68
N ILE A 669 34.24 -18.93 10.37
CA ILE A 669 34.23 -20.39 10.52
C ILE A 669 35.37 -21.02 9.73
N LYS A 670 35.57 -20.63 8.47
CA LYS A 670 36.65 -21.17 7.64
C LYS A 670 38.03 -20.86 8.23
N THR A 671 38.27 -19.64 8.70
CA THR A 671 39.57 -19.22 9.27
C THR A 671 39.86 -19.89 10.61
N ALA A 672 38.87 -20.05 11.49
CA ALA A 672 39.02 -20.80 12.73
C ALA A 672 39.31 -22.29 12.44
N ALA A 673 38.53 -22.89 11.53
CA ALA A 673 38.66 -24.31 11.17
C ALA A 673 39.98 -24.65 10.48
N THR A 674 40.48 -23.81 9.56
CA THR A 674 41.81 -24.02 8.99
C THR A 674 42.90 -23.87 10.05
N HIS A 675 42.80 -22.89 10.97
CA HIS A 675 43.86 -22.71 11.95
C HIS A 675 43.95 -23.84 12.99
N VAL A 676 42.79 -24.33 13.47
CA VAL A 676 42.72 -25.54 14.30
C VAL A 676 43.29 -26.75 13.56
N LYS A 677 42.95 -26.93 12.28
CA LYS A 677 43.44 -28.05 11.47
C LYS A 677 44.94 -27.98 11.17
N GLU A 678 45.48 -26.78 10.91
CA GLU A 678 46.91 -26.54 10.63
C GLU A 678 47.78 -26.86 11.86
N LYS A 679 47.42 -26.34 13.03
CA LYS A 679 48.20 -26.56 14.26
C LYS A 679 47.90 -27.91 14.91
N GLY A 680 46.65 -28.36 14.87
CA GLY A 680 46.21 -29.64 15.42
C GLY A 680 46.90 -30.84 14.78
N GLN A 681 47.37 -30.74 13.54
CA GLN A 681 48.20 -31.76 12.88
C GLN A 681 49.49 -32.13 13.65
N SER A 682 49.95 -31.29 14.60
CA SER A 682 51.09 -31.59 15.48
C SER A 682 50.73 -32.40 16.74
N LEU A 683 49.44 -32.57 17.05
CA LEU A 683 48.93 -33.26 18.24
C LEU A 683 48.55 -34.73 17.94
N PRO A 684 48.39 -35.60 18.96
CA PRO A 684 47.85 -36.95 18.80
C PRO A 684 46.44 -36.96 18.20
N ALA A 685 46.09 -38.05 17.49
CA ALA A 685 44.79 -38.20 16.81
C ALA A 685 43.58 -38.15 17.77
N GLU A 686 43.74 -38.54 19.04
CA GLU A 686 42.68 -38.41 20.05
C GLU A 686 42.44 -36.94 20.41
N GLU A 687 43.51 -36.15 20.62
CA GLU A 687 43.42 -34.71 20.87
C GLU A 687 42.85 -33.95 19.67
N GLN A 688 43.26 -34.31 18.44
CA GLN A 688 42.69 -33.78 17.19
C GLN A 688 41.17 -33.98 17.14
N ASN A 689 40.69 -35.21 17.37
CA ASN A 689 39.27 -35.51 17.42
C ASN A 689 38.54 -34.71 18.53
N THR A 690 39.14 -34.50 19.70
CA THR A 690 38.51 -33.64 20.72
C THR A 690 38.43 -32.18 20.31
N LEU A 691 39.46 -31.64 19.64
CA LEU A 691 39.45 -30.25 19.16
C LEU A 691 38.45 -30.03 18.02
N GLU A 692 38.32 -30.96 17.07
CA GLU A 692 37.33 -30.86 15.99
C GLU A 692 35.89 -30.95 16.53
N ASN A 693 35.62 -31.82 17.51
CA ASN A 693 34.30 -31.91 18.16
C ASN A 693 33.98 -30.67 19.02
N GLU A 694 34.94 -30.15 19.80
CA GLU A 694 34.77 -28.92 20.58
C GLU A 694 34.50 -27.72 19.67
N MET A 695 35.25 -27.58 18.58
CA MET A 695 35.05 -26.53 17.59
C MET A 695 33.70 -26.66 16.87
N ALA A 696 33.25 -27.88 16.58
CA ALA A 696 31.90 -28.12 16.04
C ALA A 696 30.80 -27.69 17.02
N ARG A 697 30.94 -27.97 18.33
CA ARG A 697 30.01 -27.46 19.35
C ARG A 697 30.00 -25.94 19.38
N ILE A 698 31.17 -25.31 19.36
CA ILE A 698 31.33 -23.85 19.35
C ILE A 698 30.71 -23.21 18.12
N PHE A 699 30.77 -23.83 16.94
CA PHE A 699 30.07 -23.32 15.75
C PHE A 699 28.54 -23.45 15.86
N VAL A 700 28.01 -24.44 16.57
CA VAL A 700 26.58 -24.51 16.91
C VAL A 700 26.20 -23.41 17.90
N GLU A 701 26.97 -23.25 18.99
CA GLU A 701 26.79 -22.19 19.99
C GLU A 701 26.82 -20.78 19.36
N LEU A 702 27.71 -20.55 18.38
CA LEU A 702 27.78 -19.34 17.54
C LEU A 702 26.53 -19.15 16.68
N SER A 703 25.99 -20.23 16.10
CA SER A 703 24.80 -20.17 15.24
C SER A 703 23.51 -19.87 16.03
N GLU A 704 23.47 -20.29 17.29
CA GLU A 704 22.40 -20.01 18.25
C GLU A 704 22.56 -18.65 18.94
N GLY A 705 23.75 -18.01 18.81
CA GLY A 705 24.04 -16.71 19.38
C GLY A 705 24.23 -16.72 20.90
N HIS A 706 24.77 -17.84 21.42
CA HIS A 706 25.18 -18.05 22.81
C HIS A 706 26.60 -17.49 23.08
N GLU A 707 26.94 -17.25 24.36
CA GLU A 707 28.30 -16.91 24.77
C GLU A 707 29.22 -18.15 24.72
N ILE A 708 30.48 -17.95 24.33
CA ILE A 708 31.45 -19.03 24.09
C ILE A 708 32.63 -18.92 25.06
N ASP A 709 32.79 -19.91 25.94
CA ASP A 709 34.01 -20.11 26.73
C ASP A 709 34.66 -21.46 26.37
N SER A 710 35.59 -21.45 25.41
CA SER A 710 36.42 -22.62 25.16
C SER A 710 37.55 -22.73 26.19
N LYS A 711 37.71 -23.92 26.76
CA LYS A 711 38.79 -24.24 27.71
C LYS A 711 40.12 -24.59 27.01
N PHE A 712 40.13 -24.67 25.69
CA PHE A 712 41.30 -25.05 24.89
C PHE A 712 42.03 -23.80 24.35
N PRO A 713 43.30 -23.56 24.73
CA PRO A 713 44.04 -22.37 24.29
C PRO A 713 44.15 -22.23 22.78
N LEU A 714 44.33 -23.35 22.06
CA LEU A 714 44.43 -23.37 20.60
C LEU A 714 43.12 -22.96 19.90
N ILE A 715 41.96 -23.25 20.50
CA ILE A 715 40.67 -22.78 19.97
C ILE A 715 40.51 -21.29 20.23
N LYS A 716 40.85 -20.79 21.42
CA LYS A 716 40.85 -19.34 21.70
C LYS A 716 41.76 -18.57 20.74
N GLU A 717 42.96 -19.05 20.47
CA GLU A 717 43.85 -18.45 19.45
C GLU A 717 43.23 -18.47 18.04
N ALA A 718 42.58 -19.57 17.64
CA ALA A 718 41.91 -19.69 16.35
C ALA A 718 40.69 -18.75 16.23
N LEU A 719 39.92 -18.57 17.30
CA LEU A 719 38.79 -17.64 17.36
C LEU A 719 39.26 -16.18 17.32
N THR A 720 40.31 -15.82 18.05
CA THR A 720 40.94 -14.47 17.96
C THR A 720 41.42 -14.17 16.54
N LYS A 721 42.19 -15.08 15.93
CA LYS A 721 42.67 -14.93 14.56
C LYS A 721 41.51 -14.83 13.54
N ALA A 722 40.41 -15.54 13.79
CA ALA A 722 39.21 -15.46 12.95
C ALA A 722 38.46 -14.13 13.14
N ALA A 723 38.35 -13.61 14.36
CA ALA A 723 37.74 -12.33 14.69
C ALA A 723 38.50 -11.16 14.05
N GLU A 724 39.84 -11.17 14.15
CA GLU A 724 40.73 -10.25 13.44
C GLU A 724 40.50 -10.31 11.92
N ALA A 725 40.51 -11.51 11.33
CA ALA A 725 40.39 -11.70 9.88
C ALA A 725 39.04 -11.26 9.28
N VAL A 726 37.98 -11.16 10.09
CA VAL A 726 36.66 -10.65 9.65
C VAL A 726 36.36 -9.24 10.13
N HIS A 727 37.29 -8.58 10.84
CA HIS A 727 37.15 -7.25 11.42
C HIS A 727 36.00 -7.12 12.42
N SER A 728 35.83 -8.13 13.29
CA SER A 728 34.84 -8.10 14.36
C SER A 728 35.03 -6.94 15.35
N LEU A 729 33.95 -6.54 16.01
CA LEU A 729 33.97 -5.59 17.14
C LEU A 729 34.43 -6.24 18.46
N CYS A 730 34.44 -7.56 18.55
CA CYS A 730 34.98 -8.33 19.67
C CYS A 730 36.29 -9.02 19.27
N SER A 731 37.21 -9.20 20.24
CA SER A 731 38.55 -9.72 20.00
C SER A 731 38.64 -11.23 19.75
N ASP A 732 37.62 -11.98 20.16
CA ASP A 732 37.64 -13.44 20.31
C ASP A 732 36.28 -14.10 19.99
N THR A 733 35.28 -13.31 19.60
CA THR A 733 33.94 -13.77 19.20
C THR A 733 33.47 -12.99 17.96
N LEU A 734 32.48 -13.51 17.24
CA LEU A 734 31.94 -12.82 16.06
C LEU A 734 30.83 -11.83 16.45
N ASP A 735 31.22 -10.60 16.72
CA ASP A 735 30.31 -9.45 16.69
C ASP A 735 30.47 -8.67 15.37
N ILE A 736 29.43 -8.70 14.54
CA ILE A 736 29.27 -7.91 13.31
C ILE A 736 27.91 -7.23 13.41
N ARG A 737 27.91 -6.03 13.98
CA ARG A 737 26.75 -5.13 14.13
C ARG A 737 27.12 -3.72 13.71
N PHE A 738 26.13 -2.95 13.28
CA PHE A 738 26.32 -1.63 12.68
C PHE A 738 25.75 -0.54 13.59
N ASN A 739 26.57 0.45 13.97
CA ASN A 739 26.06 1.72 14.49
C ASN A 739 25.53 2.52 13.27
N PRO A 740 24.20 2.75 13.14
CA PRO A 740 23.63 3.43 11.99
C PRO A 740 23.94 4.94 11.97
N ASP A 741 24.26 5.52 13.13
CA ASP A 741 24.48 6.94 13.32
C ASP A 741 25.98 7.29 13.42
N CYS A 742 26.91 6.35 13.23
CA CYS A 742 28.36 6.60 13.35
C CYS A 742 28.93 7.69 12.41
N TYR A 743 28.18 8.08 11.37
CA TYR A 743 28.46 9.19 10.45
C TYR A 743 27.55 10.44 10.68
N SER A 744 26.80 10.48 11.79
CA SER A 744 25.87 11.57 12.09
C SER A 744 26.60 12.86 12.43
N THR A 745 26.25 13.93 11.73
CA THR A 745 26.77 15.30 11.94
C THR A 745 26.03 16.08 13.04
N VAL A 746 25.01 15.47 13.65
CA VAL A 746 24.13 16.12 14.65
C VAL A 746 24.23 15.41 15.99
N LEU A 747 24.20 14.07 16.00
CA LEU A 747 24.45 13.31 17.23
C LEU A 747 25.91 13.40 17.64
N ARG A 748 26.15 13.96 18.82
CA ARG A 748 27.45 13.91 19.50
C ARG A 748 27.59 12.53 20.13
N HIS A 749 28.61 11.78 19.75
CA HIS A 749 28.85 10.44 20.30
C HIS A 749 29.66 10.54 21.60
N ALA A 750 29.49 9.56 22.49
CA ALA A 750 30.28 9.48 23.72
C ALA A 750 31.77 9.14 23.42
N PRO A 751 32.73 9.61 24.23
CA PRO A 751 34.16 9.30 24.04
C PRO A 751 34.53 7.81 24.17
N THR A 752 33.59 6.96 24.57
CA THR A 752 33.72 5.50 24.69
C THR A 752 33.49 4.75 23.37
N GLU A 753 32.94 5.42 22.34
CA GLU A 753 32.61 4.80 21.05
C GLU A 753 33.84 4.65 20.14
N ASP A 754 34.18 3.42 19.75
CA ASP A 754 35.13 3.19 18.64
C ASP A 754 34.45 3.44 17.28
N LEU A 755 34.30 4.73 16.97
CA LEU A 755 33.81 5.20 15.68
C LEU A 755 34.70 4.74 14.51
N HIS A 756 35.97 4.36 14.72
CA HIS A 756 36.84 3.92 13.63
C HIS A 756 36.50 2.49 13.20
N ALA A 757 36.40 1.56 14.15
CA ALA A 757 35.96 0.18 13.87
C ALA A 757 34.52 0.13 13.33
N GLN A 758 33.60 0.91 13.90
CA GLN A 758 32.21 0.99 13.44
C GLN A 758 32.10 1.50 11.99
N ARG A 759 32.80 2.60 11.67
CA ARG A 759 32.84 3.15 10.30
C ARG A 759 33.49 2.20 9.30
N ARG A 760 34.54 1.47 9.70
CA ARG A 760 35.18 0.45 8.87
C ARG A 760 34.17 -0.62 8.42
N LEU A 761 33.33 -1.14 9.31
CA LEU A 761 32.29 -2.11 8.94
C LEU A 761 31.30 -1.52 7.92
N VAL A 762 30.85 -0.28 8.10
CA VAL A 762 29.94 0.40 7.15
C VAL A 762 30.60 0.58 5.77
N MET A 763 31.89 0.92 5.71
CA MET A 763 32.65 0.99 4.45
C MET A 763 32.77 -0.38 3.78
N GLU A 764 33.17 -1.43 4.52
CA GLU A 764 33.35 -2.78 3.96
C GLU A 764 32.03 -3.41 3.49
N ALA A 765 30.92 -3.14 4.18
CA ALA A 765 29.58 -3.54 3.73
C ALA A 765 29.13 -2.74 2.47
N SER A 766 29.58 -1.49 2.33
CA SER A 766 29.35 -0.70 1.12
C SER A 766 30.18 -1.20 -0.06
N ASP A 767 31.42 -1.63 0.18
CA ASP A 767 32.29 -2.24 -0.83
C ASP A 767 31.75 -3.59 -1.30
N PHE A 768 31.20 -4.41 -0.40
CA PHE A 768 30.56 -5.70 -0.73
C PHE A 768 29.44 -5.57 -1.78
N ILE A 769 28.76 -4.41 -1.86
CA ILE A 769 27.83 -4.09 -2.95
C ILE A 769 28.56 -4.06 -4.30
N LEU A 770 29.71 -3.41 -4.36
CA LEU A 770 30.47 -3.12 -5.57
C LEU A 770 31.32 -4.32 -6.04
N THR A 771 31.88 -5.08 -5.09
CA THR A 771 32.85 -6.16 -5.32
C THR A 771 32.23 -7.55 -5.39
N SER A 772 31.08 -7.79 -4.75
CA SER A 772 30.37 -9.08 -4.77
C SER A 772 28.95 -8.95 -5.33
N GLN A 773 28.04 -8.25 -4.65
CA GLN A 773 26.61 -8.33 -4.98
C GLN A 773 26.26 -7.83 -6.39
N LEU A 774 26.87 -6.75 -6.88
CA LEU A 774 26.66 -6.26 -8.25
C LEU A 774 27.23 -7.21 -9.32
N PRO A 775 28.49 -7.71 -9.22
CA PRO A 775 28.96 -8.83 -10.04
C PRO A 775 28.04 -10.05 -10.01
N ASP A 776 27.66 -10.53 -8.82
CA ASP A 776 26.91 -11.79 -8.65
C ASP A 776 25.49 -11.68 -9.22
N LEU A 777 24.83 -10.52 -9.09
CA LEU A 777 23.56 -10.24 -9.77
C LEU A 777 23.71 -10.32 -11.30
N VAL A 778 24.76 -9.71 -11.85
CA VAL A 778 24.95 -9.68 -13.31
C VAL A 778 25.33 -11.06 -13.85
N SER A 779 26.15 -11.84 -13.14
CA SER A 779 26.42 -13.23 -13.51
C SER A 779 25.14 -14.07 -13.44
N ALA A 780 24.40 -14.04 -12.33
CA ALA A 780 23.19 -14.84 -12.18
C ALA A 780 22.10 -14.56 -13.25
N CYS A 781 21.98 -13.30 -13.70
CA CYS A 781 21.11 -12.92 -14.81
C CYS A 781 21.63 -13.33 -16.20
N VAL A 782 22.95 -13.53 -16.35
CA VAL A 782 23.59 -14.01 -17.58
C VAL A 782 23.59 -15.55 -17.65
N ASP A 783 23.89 -16.21 -16.54
CA ASP A 783 23.94 -17.67 -16.41
C ASP A 783 22.53 -18.31 -16.34
N GLY A 784 21.47 -17.49 -16.34
CA GLY A 784 20.06 -17.93 -16.35
C GLY A 784 19.55 -18.46 -15.01
N THR A 785 20.36 -18.39 -13.95
CA THR A 785 19.98 -18.82 -12.59
C THR A 785 19.03 -17.84 -11.91
N THR A 786 19.04 -16.56 -12.33
CA THR A 786 18.08 -15.53 -11.93
C THR A 786 17.44 -14.92 -13.17
N ASN A 787 16.22 -15.35 -13.52
CA ASN A 787 15.52 -14.82 -14.69
C ASN A 787 14.82 -13.50 -14.36
N VAL A 788 15.18 -12.42 -15.05
CA VAL A 788 14.54 -11.09 -14.91
C VAL A 788 13.73 -10.75 -16.16
N VAL A 789 12.40 -10.82 -16.04
CA VAL A 789 11.47 -10.65 -17.18
C VAL A 789 11.00 -9.21 -17.35
N ASP A 790 10.89 -8.43 -16.26
CA ASP A 790 10.50 -7.02 -16.30
C ASP A 790 11.27 -6.16 -15.28
N GLY A 791 11.10 -4.84 -15.37
CA GLY A 791 11.79 -3.87 -14.51
C GLY A 791 11.34 -3.87 -13.05
N GLU A 792 10.26 -4.56 -12.71
CA GLU A 792 9.82 -4.78 -11.32
C GLU A 792 10.62 -5.93 -10.71
N MET A 793 10.67 -7.07 -11.39
CA MET A 793 11.48 -8.22 -10.95
C MET A 793 12.99 -7.88 -10.93
N LEU A 794 13.48 -7.07 -11.88
CA LEU A 794 14.86 -6.55 -11.82
C LEU A 794 15.11 -5.72 -10.53
N ALA A 795 14.16 -4.87 -10.14
CA ALA A 795 14.30 -4.05 -8.93
C ALA A 795 14.17 -4.89 -7.65
N GLU A 796 13.35 -5.94 -7.66
CA GLU A 796 13.23 -6.91 -6.56
C GLU A 796 14.52 -7.73 -6.39
N GLN A 797 15.08 -8.28 -7.47
CA GLN A 797 16.35 -9.02 -7.44
C GLN A 797 17.55 -8.15 -7.03
N MET A 798 17.52 -6.85 -7.35
CA MET A 798 18.47 -5.88 -6.77
C MET A 798 18.28 -5.75 -5.25
N HIS A 799 17.05 -5.53 -4.77
CA HIS A 799 16.79 -5.33 -3.34
C HIS A 799 17.07 -6.58 -2.47
N ILE A 800 16.74 -7.78 -2.97
CA ILE A 800 17.04 -9.07 -2.31
C ILE A 800 18.55 -9.24 -2.09
N ARG A 801 19.38 -8.75 -3.02
CA ARG A 801 20.85 -8.73 -2.90
C ARG A 801 21.40 -7.51 -2.14
N GLY A 802 20.53 -6.76 -1.45
CA GLY A 802 20.91 -5.56 -0.71
C GLY A 802 21.23 -4.33 -1.58
N ILE A 803 21.13 -4.44 -2.91
CA ILE A 803 21.51 -3.39 -3.86
C ILE A 803 20.40 -2.34 -3.95
N ASN A 804 20.69 -1.12 -3.48
CA ASN A 804 19.76 0.01 -3.65
C ASN A 804 19.62 0.39 -5.15
N ILE A 805 18.40 0.69 -5.60
CA ILE A 805 18.11 1.03 -7.00
C ILE A 805 18.92 2.21 -7.58
N ARG A 806 19.54 3.07 -6.76
CA ARG A 806 20.52 4.08 -7.22
C ARG A 806 21.71 3.48 -8.00
N TYR A 807 22.08 2.22 -7.73
CA TYR A 807 23.15 1.50 -8.45
C TYR A 807 22.72 0.96 -9.83
N LEU A 808 21.49 1.20 -10.30
CA LEU A 808 21.01 0.73 -11.60
C LEU A 808 21.91 1.16 -12.79
N GLY A 809 22.58 2.32 -12.68
CA GLY A 809 23.59 2.75 -13.65
C GLY A 809 24.88 1.91 -13.65
N GLU A 810 25.28 1.33 -12.51
CA GLU A 810 26.40 0.37 -12.44
C GLU A 810 26.00 -1.02 -12.95
N VAL A 811 24.76 -1.46 -12.67
CA VAL A 811 24.19 -2.65 -13.32
C VAL A 811 24.27 -2.48 -14.84
N LEU A 812 23.80 -1.35 -15.37
CA LEU A 812 23.83 -1.10 -16.81
C LEU A 812 25.26 -1.07 -17.39
N LYS A 813 26.24 -0.50 -16.67
CA LYS A 813 27.66 -0.52 -17.10
C LYS A 813 28.20 -1.95 -17.20
N LYS A 814 27.95 -2.78 -16.18
CA LYS A 814 28.38 -4.19 -16.17
C LYS A 814 27.63 -5.01 -17.24
N THR A 815 26.31 -4.85 -17.37
CA THR A 815 25.51 -5.49 -18.43
C THR A 815 25.95 -5.11 -19.84
N MET A 816 26.35 -3.85 -20.08
CA MET A 816 26.87 -3.39 -21.38
C MET A 816 28.23 -4.00 -21.77
N GLN A 817 28.90 -4.71 -20.86
CA GLN A 817 30.13 -5.48 -21.12
C GLN A 817 29.84 -6.95 -21.46
N GLN A 818 28.60 -7.41 -21.30
CA GLN A 818 28.17 -8.80 -21.51
C GLN A 818 27.53 -8.99 -22.89
N PRO A 819 27.59 -10.22 -23.47
CA PRO A 819 27.08 -10.48 -24.82
C PRO A 819 25.54 -10.53 -24.93
N GLN A 820 24.81 -10.51 -23.81
CA GLN A 820 23.36 -10.70 -23.81
C GLN A 820 22.58 -9.42 -24.09
N SER A 821 21.92 -9.39 -25.24
CA SER A 821 21.08 -8.26 -25.68
C SER A 821 19.86 -8.03 -24.80
N TYR A 822 19.15 -9.07 -24.33
CA TYR A 822 17.89 -8.91 -23.60
C TYR A 822 18.08 -8.10 -22.30
N LEU A 823 19.11 -8.43 -21.51
CA LEU A 823 19.39 -7.79 -20.23
C LEU A 823 19.80 -6.33 -20.43
N LYS A 824 20.58 -6.03 -21.48
CA LYS A 824 20.90 -4.66 -21.90
C LYS A 824 19.62 -3.85 -22.20
N CYS A 825 18.70 -4.40 -23.00
CA CYS A 825 17.44 -3.73 -23.31
C CYS A 825 16.60 -3.47 -22.05
N LEU A 826 16.52 -4.47 -21.16
CA LEU A 826 15.72 -4.41 -19.93
C LEU A 826 16.24 -3.35 -18.95
N VAL A 827 17.53 -3.41 -18.59
CA VAL A 827 18.14 -2.52 -17.60
C VAL A 827 18.14 -1.07 -18.10
N ALA A 828 18.42 -0.84 -19.40
CA ALA A 828 18.35 0.49 -19.99
C ALA A 828 16.92 1.05 -20.04
N GLY A 829 15.93 0.21 -20.37
CA GLY A 829 14.52 0.58 -20.36
C GLY A 829 14.01 0.96 -18.96
N GLU A 830 14.42 0.22 -17.94
CA GLU A 830 14.08 0.52 -16.54
C GLU A 830 14.73 1.82 -16.04
N LEU A 831 15.98 2.08 -16.41
CA LEU A 831 16.69 3.33 -16.07
C LEU A 831 16.00 4.54 -16.69
N VAL A 832 15.69 4.50 -17.99
CA VAL A 832 14.97 5.58 -18.70
C VAL A 832 13.57 5.76 -18.11
N ALA A 833 12.84 4.68 -17.81
CA ALA A 833 11.50 4.77 -17.21
C ALA A 833 11.51 5.50 -15.85
N ARG A 834 12.57 5.32 -15.04
CA ARG A 834 12.74 6.04 -13.77
C ARG A 834 13.15 7.49 -13.95
N CYS A 835 14.06 7.80 -14.87
CA CYS A 835 14.43 9.18 -15.20
C CYS A 835 13.20 9.97 -15.69
N VAL A 836 12.41 9.38 -16.59
CA VAL A 836 11.12 9.96 -17.05
C VAL A 836 10.16 10.15 -15.87
N LYS A 837 10.05 9.18 -14.94
CA LYS A 837 9.23 9.35 -13.72
C LYS A 837 9.71 10.54 -12.88
N HIS A 838 11.01 10.73 -12.68
CA HIS A 838 11.54 11.83 -11.89
C HIS A 838 11.24 13.19 -12.54
N VAL A 839 11.53 13.32 -13.84
CA VAL A 839 11.28 14.54 -14.63
C VAL A 839 9.77 14.86 -14.71
N PHE A 840 8.92 13.89 -15.03
CA PHE A 840 7.47 14.12 -15.12
C PHE A 840 6.86 14.55 -13.79
N ARG A 841 7.33 14.01 -12.66
CA ARG A 841 6.81 14.37 -11.32
C ARG A 841 7.01 15.85 -10.99
N GLN A 842 8.15 16.45 -11.39
CA GLN A 842 8.42 17.88 -11.16
C GLN A 842 7.35 18.75 -11.83
N TYR A 843 7.01 18.45 -13.10
CA TYR A 843 5.94 19.15 -13.81
C TYR A 843 4.56 18.89 -13.20
N LEU A 844 4.20 17.61 -13.01
CA LEU A 844 2.85 17.19 -12.61
C LEU A 844 2.38 17.73 -11.25
N LEU A 845 3.32 18.00 -10.33
CA LEU A 845 3.02 18.64 -9.03
C LEU A 845 2.21 19.93 -9.17
N THR A 846 2.50 20.74 -10.19
CA THR A 846 1.87 22.06 -10.42
C THR A 846 0.59 21.99 -11.27
N VAL A 847 0.32 20.85 -11.92
CA VAL A 847 -0.74 20.73 -12.93
C VAL A 847 -2.13 20.64 -12.27
N PRO A 848 -3.07 21.55 -12.60
CA PRO A 848 -4.46 21.44 -12.17
C PRO A 848 -5.15 20.18 -12.69
N GLN A 849 -6.07 19.59 -11.93
CA GLN A 849 -6.80 18.38 -12.33
C GLN A 849 -7.43 18.50 -13.73
N ASN A 850 -8.00 19.67 -14.07
CA ASN A 850 -8.63 19.96 -15.36
C ASN A 850 -7.65 20.21 -16.53
N GLN A 851 -6.35 20.01 -16.32
CA GLN A 851 -5.28 20.07 -17.32
C GLN A 851 -4.36 18.84 -17.25
N LEU A 852 -4.66 17.86 -16.39
CA LEU A 852 -3.80 16.71 -16.11
C LEU A 852 -3.62 15.82 -17.34
N ALA A 853 -4.70 15.51 -18.04
CA ALA A 853 -4.67 14.75 -19.29
C ALA A 853 -3.82 15.48 -20.35
N ALA A 854 -4.15 16.74 -20.67
CA ALA A 854 -3.39 17.56 -21.62
C ALA A 854 -1.88 17.68 -21.29
N ALA A 855 -1.51 17.77 -20.00
CA ALA A 855 -0.10 17.81 -19.59
C ALA A 855 0.62 16.47 -19.76
N MET A 856 0.01 15.37 -19.33
CA MET A 856 0.55 14.01 -19.54
C MET A 856 0.63 13.67 -21.03
N LEU A 857 -0.38 14.06 -21.80
CA LEU A 857 -0.44 13.90 -23.26
C LEU A 857 0.73 14.60 -23.95
N HIS A 858 0.97 15.87 -23.62
CA HIS A 858 2.07 16.64 -24.19
C HIS A 858 3.42 16.02 -23.83
N LEU A 859 3.62 15.64 -22.57
CA LEU A 859 4.84 14.98 -22.10
C LEU A 859 5.10 13.61 -22.78
N LEU A 860 4.06 12.79 -22.98
CA LEU A 860 4.17 11.52 -23.73
C LEU A 860 4.46 11.74 -25.22
N ASN A 861 3.84 12.75 -25.84
CA ASN A 861 4.11 13.12 -27.24
C ASN A 861 5.53 13.72 -27.42
N CYS A 862 6.05 14.48 -26.45
CA CYS A 862 7.46 14.91 -26.45
C CYS A 862 8.44 13.73 -26.30
N LEU A 863 8.04 12.66 -25.60
CA LEU A 863 8.90 11.50 -25.34
C LEU A 863 8.95 10.53 -26.52
N PHE A 864 7.79 10.14 -27.07
CA PHE A 864 7.64 9.13 -28.12
C PHE A 864 7.49 9.68 -29.54
N GLY A 865 7.06 10.94 -29.69
CA GLY A 865 6.98 11.65 -30.97
C GLY A 865 8.09 12.70 -31.10
N ASN A 866 7.94 13.60 -32.09
CA ASN A 866 8.76 14.81 -32.19
C ASN A 866 7.92 16.08 -32.11
N VAL A 867 8.12 16.86 -31.05
CA VAL A 867 7.38 18.08 -30.71
C VAL A 867 8.36 19.24 -30.60
N ASP A 868 8.46 20.01 -31.69
CA ASP A 868 9.38 21.14 -31.82
C ASP A 868 8.81 22.48 -31.30
N GLN A 869 7.49 22.55 -31.04
CA GLN A 869 6.80 23.76 -30.59
C GLN A 869 6.05 23.55 -29.26
N PRO A 870 5.94 24.58 -28.40
CA PRO A 870 5.09 24.57 -27.21
C PRO A 870 3.63 24.21 -27.48
N ALA A 871 2.98 23.58 -26.49
CA ALA A 871 1.57 23.22 -26.55
C ALA A 871 0.68 24.46 -26.74
N SER A 872 -0.14 24.47 -27.79
CA SER A 872 -1.15 25.52 -27.98
C SER A 872 -2.34 25.27 -27.06
N HIS A 873 -2.63 26.20 -26.15
CA HIS A 873 -3.79 26.08 -25.24
C HIS A 873 -5.11 26.21 -26.02
N SER A 874 -5.71 25.06 -26.34
CA SER A 874 -7.07 24.90 -26.88
C SER A 874 -8.14 25.18 -25.80
N SER A 875 -8.24 26.44 -25.34
CA SER A 875 -9.42 26.87 -24.58
C SER A 875 -10.66 26.75 -25.46
N SER A 876 -11.53 25.79 -25.15
CA SER A 876 -12.75 25.44 -25.88
C SER A 876 -13.90 26.45 -25.67
N GLU A 877 -13.62 27.74 -25.86
CA GLU A 877 -14.66 28.75 -25.99
C GLU A 877 -15.42 28.54 -27.31
N THR A 878 -16.70 28.21 -27.18
CA THR A 878 -17.60 27.96 -28.30
C THR A 878 -17.77 29.23 -29.15
N LYS A 879 -17.36 29.16 -30.43
CA LYS A 879 -17.40 30.29 -31.36
C LYS A 879 -18.83 30.66 -31.82
N THR A 880 -19.65 31.20 -30.92
CA THR A 880 -20.86 31.95 -31.31
C THR A 880 -20.43 33.34 -31.79
N GLY A 881 -20.39 33.53 -33.11
CA GLY A 881 -19.69 34.66 -33.72
C GLY A 881 -20.47 35.99 -33.76
N LYS A 882 -19.73 37.10 -33.69
CA LYS A 882 -20.06 38.38 -34.34
C LYS A 882 -18.77 39.16 -34.62
N LYS A 883 -18.70 39.85 -35.77
CA LYS A 883 -17.56 40.70 -36.16
C LYS A 883 -17.75 42.11 -35.57
N SER A 884 -16.76 42.65 -34.87
CA SER A 884 -16.65 44.10 -34.63
C SER A 884 -15.20 44.56 -34.45
N ASN A 885 -14.94 45.78 -34.93
CA ASN A 885 -13.63 46.38 -35.25
C ASN A 885 -12.52 46.35 -34.19
N LYS A 886 -11.27 46.39 -34.69
CA LYS A 886 -10.09 46.85 -33.94
C LYS A 886 -10.34 48.25 -33.33
N LYS A 887 -9.96 48.42 -32.06
CA LYS A 887 -9.30 49.64 -31.56
C LYS A 887 -8.19 49.22 -30.59
N ALA A 888 -7.09 49.94 -30.60
CA ALA A 888 -5.92 49.62 -29.77
C ALA A 888 -6.11 50.13 -28.33
N ALA A 889 -5.64 49.34 -27.37
CA ALA A 889 -5.48 49.74 -25.98
C ALA A 889 -4.11 49.24 -25.49
N THR A 890 -3.09 50.09 -25.60
CA THR A 890 -1.77 49.86 -25.02
C THR A 890 -1.81 50.14 -23.51
N GLY A 891 -1.69 49.09 -22.68
CA GLY A 891 -1.63 49.26 -21.23
C GLY A 891 -1.47 47.95 -20.46
N LEU A 892 -0.51 47.94 -19.53
CA LEU A 892 -0.31 46.95 -18.47
C LEU A 892 -0.15 45.48 -18.94
N GLY A 893 1.11 45.09 -19.16
CA GLY A 893 1.47 43.72 -19.52
C GLY A 893 1.32 42.72 -18.37
N GLY A 894 0.14 42.11 -18.25
CA GLY A 894 -0.02 40.84 -17.55
C GLY A 894 0.59 39.71 -18.37
N LYS A 895 1.74 39.16 -17.95
CA LYS A 895 2.23 37.88 -18.49
C LYS A 895 1.16 36.82 -18.22
N LYS A 896 0.52 36.29 -19.28
CA LYS A 896 -0.21 35.02 -19.17
C LYS A 896 0.83 33.97 -18.78
N LEU A 897 0.69 33.39 -17.58
CA LEU A 897 1.48 32.24 -17.16
C LEU A 897 1.07 31.02 -18.00
N THR A 898 1.75 30.84 -19.13
CA THR A 898 1.83 29.54 -19.81
C THR A 898 2.44 28.55 -18.83
N ALA A 899 1.73 27.46 -18.53
CA ALA A 899 2.23 26.48 -17.58
C ALA A 899 3.53 25.84 -18.10
N GLU A 900 4.49 25.58 -17.21
CA GLU A 900 5.87 25.22 -17.60
C GLU A 900 5.92 23.96 -18.47
N TRP A 901 5.08 22.96 -18.15
CA TRP A 901 4.91 21.74 -18.95
C TRP A 901 4.50 22.01 -20.40
N ALA A 902 3.78 23.10 -20.68
CA ALA A 902 3.35 23.44 -22.04
C ALA A 902 4.51 24.00 -22.89
N SER A 903 5.59 24.45 -22.25
CA SER A 903 6.78 25.00 -22.94
C SER A 903 7.85 23.96 -23.31
N ILE A 904 7.71 22.72 -22.84
CA ILE A 904 8.69 21.66 -23.10
C ILE A 904 8.56 21.15 -24.54
N THR A 905 9.70 20.77 -25.12
CA THR A 905 9.87 20.18 -26.45
C THR A 905 10.57 18.83 -26.33
N THR A 906 10.54 18.00 -27.38
CA THR A 906 11.25 16.70 -27.41
C THR A 906 12.73 16.86 -27.02
N LYS A 907 13.46 17.82 -27.61
CA LYS A 907 14.88 18.05 -27.30
C LYS A 907 15.11 18.46 -25.84
N ASN A 908 14.26 19.32 -25.28
CA ASN A 908 14.40 19.76 -23.89
C ASN A 908 14.11 18.61 -22.91
N LEU A 909 13.09 17.79 -23.19
CA LEU A 909 12.74 16.62 -22.37
C LEU A 909 13.85 15.56 -22.39
N TRP A 910 14.37 15.21 -23.57
CA TRP A 910 15.47 14.24 -23.66
C TRP A 910 16.75 14.73 -23.00
N LYS A 911 17.06 16.03 -23.07
CA LYS A 911 18.14 16.60 -22.26
C LYS A 911 17.90 16.37 -20.76
N SER A 912 16.72 16.70 -20.23
CA SER A 912 16.40 16.48 -18.81
C SER A 912 16.47 15.00 -18.40
N ILE A 913 16.12 14.07 -19.29
CA ILE A 913 16.24 12.62 -19.05
C ILE A 913 17.72 12.19 -19.01
N CYS A 914 18.56 12.71 -19.90
CA CYS A 914 20.01 12.44 -19.91
C CYS A 914 20.73 13.08 -18.72
N ASP A 915 20.35 14.30 -18.33
CA ASP A 915 20.85 14.96 -17.12
C ASP A 915 20.45 14.17 -15.86
N GLU A 916 19.19 13.70 -15.74
CA GLU A 916 18.73 12.88 -14.61
C GLU A 916 19.44 11.52 -14.55
N ALA A 917 19.65 10.85 -15.70
CA ALA A 917 20.40 9.59 -15.78
C ALA A 917 21.85 9.75 -15.27
N LEU A 918 22.50 10.86 -15.60
CA LEU A 918 23.85 11.15 -15.16
C LEU A 918 23.92 11.53 -13.68
N HIS A 919 23.04 12.41 -13.20
CA HIS A 919 23.11 12.94 -11.83
C HIS A 919 22.51 12.01 -10.77
N TYR A 920 21.47 11.24 -11.09
CA TYR A 920 20.84 10.30 -10.14
C TYR A 920 21.50 8.92 -10.19
N TYR A 921 21.67 8.35 -11.40
CA TYR A 921 22.14 6.97 -11.58
C TYR A 921 23.63 6.86 -11.93
N GLY A 922 24.33 7.98 -12.15
CA GLY A 922 25.74 7.97 -12.55
C GLY A 922 25.97 7.36 -13.93
N TYR A 923 24.97 7.38 -14.82
CA TYR A 923 25.03 6.76 -16.14
C TYR A 923 24.74 7.77 -17.26
N GLU A 924 25.67 7.88 -18.20
CA GLU A 924 25.57 8.76 -19.36
C GLU A 924 24.88 8.02 -20.53
N LEU A 925 23.66 8.44 -20.89
CA LEU A 925 22.91 7.89 -22.03
C LEU A 925 23.50 8.37 -23.36
N LYS A 926 24.10 7.44 -24.12
CA LYS A 926 24.85 7.74 -25.36
C LYS A 926 24.07 7.25 -26.57
N ALA A 927 23.93 8.07 -27.60
CA ALA A 927 23.46 7.67 -28.93
C ALA A 927 24.61 7.20 -29.84
N GLY A 928 25.85 7.60 -29.55
CA GLY A 928 27.03 7.23 -30.34
C GLY A 928 28.29 8.00 -29.95
N PHE A 929 29.31 7.92 -30.81
CA PHE A 929 30.56 8.64 -30.69
C PHE A 929 30.86 9.39 -31.98
N GLU A 930 31.26 10.65 -31.86
CA GLU A 930 31.73 11.46 -32.98
C GLU A 930 33.25 11.28 -33.12
N PHE A 931 33.69 10.72 -34.24
CA PHE A 931 35.12 10.52 -34.52
C PHE A 931 35.73 11.78 -35.14
N ASN A 932 36.64 12.42 -34.42
CA ASN A 932 37.38 13.58 -34.90
C ASN A 932 38.88 13.23 -35.01
N PRO A 933 39.48 13.15 -36.21
CA PRO A 933 40.89 12.80 -36.35
C PRO A 933 41.88 13.84 -35.76
N ALA A 934 41.41 15.04 -35.42
CA ALA A 934 42.22 16.07 -34.75
C ALA A 934 42.23 15.97 -33.21
N TYR A 935 41.32 15.20 -32.62
CA TYR A 935 41.19 15.04 -31.15
C TYR A 935 40.90 13.57 -30.82
N PRO A 936 41.85 12.79 -30.27
CA PRO A 936 41.69 11.35 -30.06
C PRO A 936 40.64 11.00 -28.97
N GLU A 937 40.24 11.96 -28.16
CA GLU A 937 39.13 11.81 -27.21
C GLU A 937 37.79 11.78 -27.96
N ARG A 938 37.11 10.62 -27.91
CA ARG A 938 35.83 10.40 -28.59
C ARG A 938 34.74 11.26 -27.96
N LYS A 939 34.37 12.36 -28.61
CA LYS A 939 33.23 13.19 -28.21
C LYS A 939 31.94 12.36 -28.23
N ILE A 940 31.24 12.35 -27.11
CA ILE A 940 30.04 11.53 -26.91
C ILE A 940 28.82 12.27 -27.46
N ILE A 941 28.00 11.55 -28.22
CA ILE A 941 26.69 12.03 -28.68
C ILE A 941 25.66 11.52 -27.67
N GLN A 942 24.94 12.43 -27.02
CA GLN A 942 23.84 12.08 -26.10
C GLN A 942 22.58 11.65 -26.85
N VAL A 943 21.66 10.98 -26.16
CA VAL A 943 20.34 10.63 -26.69
C VAL A 943 19.45 11.89 -26.76
N GLU A 944 19.04 12.29 -27.96
CA GLU A 944 18.10 13.41 -28.18
C GLU A 944 16.68 12.97 -28.57
N THR A 945 16.46 11.69 -28.90
CA THR A 945 15.16 11.14 -29.35
C THR A 945 14.96 9.69 -28.92
N MET A 946 13.70 9.22 -28.94
CA MET A 946 13.36 7.81 -28.72
C MET A 946 14.04 6.89 -29.74
N ASP A 947 14.18 7.34 -30.99
CA ASP A 947 14.83 6.55 -32.05
C ASP A 947 16.30 6.30 -31.74
N ALA A 948 17.04 7.33 -31.30
CA ALA A 948 18.44 7.19 -30.90
C ALA A 948 18.60 6.27 -29.67
N LEU A 949 17.64 6.28 -28.74
CA LEU A 949 17.61 5.33 -27.62
C LEU A 949 17.39 3.89 -28.12
N CYS A 950 16.44 3.68 -29.02
CA CYS A 950 16.12 2.36 -29.57
C CYS A 950 17.28 1.81 -30.44
N GLU A 951 17.89 2.64 -31.28
CA GLU A 951 19.06 2.31 -32.13
C GLU A 951 20.25 1.84 -31.27
N GLN A 952 20.59 2.54 -30.19
CA GLN A 952 21.70 2.15 -29.31
C GLN A 952 21.37 0.97 -28.38
N TYR A 953 20.23 1.02 -27.68
CA TYR A 953 19.95 0.15 -26.54
C TYR A 953 19.06 -1.05 -26.86
N GLY A 954 18.45 -1.12 -28.06
CA GLY A 954 17.56 -2.22 -28.47
C GLY A 954 16.20 -2.23 -27.76
N ILE A 955 15.83 -1.13 -27.11
CA ILE A 955 14.58 -1.01 -26.34
C ILE A 955 13.37 -1.03 -27.27
N GLN A 956 12.37 -1.85 -26.92
CA GLN A 956 11.07 -1.86 -27.60
C GLN A 956 10.18 -0.72 -27.07
N ARG A 957 9.68 0.15 -27.97
CA ARG A 957 8.86 1.33 -27.62
C ARG A 957 7.61 0.96 -26.80
N VAL A 958 6.91 -0.12 -27.18
CA VAL A 958 5.71 -0.62 -26.46
C VAL A 958 6.06 -1.08 -25.04
N SER A 959 7.18 -1.78 -24.86
CA SER A 959 7.62 -2.30 -23.56
C SER A 959 8.01 -1.16 -22.60
N LEU A 960 8.66 -0.11 -23.13
CA LEU A 960 8.91 1.13 -22.38
C LEU A 960 7.60 1.87 -22.07
N LEU A 961 6.65 1.95 -23.00
CA LEU A 961 5.34 2.57 -22.77
C LEU A 961 4.56 1.85 -21.65
N ARG A 962 4.49 0.51 -21.69
CA ARG A 962 3.90 -0.32 -20.63
C ARG A 962 4.54 -0.03 -19.28
N ARG A 963 5.88 0.03 -19.22
CA ARG A 963 6.60 0.30 -17.97
C ARG A 963 6.31 1.71 -17.46
N LEU A 964 6.36 2.71 -18.33
CA LEU A 964 6.05 4.11 -18.00
C LEU A 964 4.62 4.26 -17.44
N CYS A 965 3.63 3.66 -18.09
CA CYS A 965 2.25 3.71 -17.63
C CYS A 965 2.12 3.09 -16.23
N ARG A 966 2.75 1.93 -15.96
CA ARG A 966 2.80 1.32 -14.62
C ARG A 966 3.50 2.21 -13.58
N VAL A 967 4.66 2.81 -13.88
CA VAL A 967 5.41 3.61 -12.88
C VAL A 967 4.90 5.06 -12.71
N LEU A 968 4.07 5.56 -13.63
CA LEU A 968 3.39 6.86 -13.54
C LEU A 968 1.91 6.76 -13.10
N GLY A 969 1.32 5.56 -13.11
CA GLY A 969 -0.10 5.33 -12.81
C GLY A 969 -1.05 5.71 -13.95
N ILE A 970 -0.58 5.79 -15.20
CA ILE A 970 -1.40 6.19 -16.36
C ILE A 970 -2.15 4.97 -16.90
N GLN A 971 -3.44 5.13 -17.19
CA GLN A 971 -4.23 4.18 -17.97
C GLN A 971 -4.53 4.73 -19.36
N LEU A 972 -4.17 3.96 -20.38
CA LEU A 972 -4.35 4.29 -21.79
C LEU A 972 -5.48 3.49 -22.44
N LEU A 973 -6.06 4.06 -23.50
CA LEU A 973 -6.99 3.36 -24.40
C LEU A 973 -6.24 2.27 -25.20
N ALA A 974 -6.75 1.05 -25.22
CA ALA A 974 -6.17 -0.04 -26.00
C ALA A 974 -6.44 0.16 -27.51
N LYS A 975 -5.47 0.75 -28.19
CA LYS A 975 -5.44 0.94 -29.65
C LYS A 975 -4.04 0.74 -30.22
N ASP A 976 -3.96 0.73 -31.54
CA ASP A 976 -2.73 0.58 -32.30
C ASP A 976 -1.97 1.91 -32.34
N TYR A 977 -1.25 2.22 -31.26
CA TYR A 977 -0.30 3.32 -31.26
C TYR A 977 0.81 3.04 -32.27
N HIS A 978 0.80 3.78 -33.39
CA HIS A 978 1.95 3.88 -34.26
C HIS A 978 3.10 4.55 -33.46
N LEU A 979 4.06 3.75 -32.99
CA LEU A 979 5.25 4.22 -32.28
C LEU A 979 6.52 4.07 -33.12
N ASP A 980 6.54 3.11 -34.05
CA ASP A 980 7.69 2.84 -34.92
C ASP A 980 7.62 3.77 -36.16
N PHE A 981 8.48 4.81 -36.18
CA PHE A 981 8.55 5.79 -37.26
C PHE A 981 9.97 5.93 -37.85
N GLY A 982 10.04 6.51 -39.05
CA GLY A 982 11.28 7.01 -39.65
C GLY A 982 11.37 8.54 -39.60
N ARG A 983 12.58 9.08 -39.80
CA ARG A 983 13.01 10.48 -39.56
C ARG A 983 12.33 11.59 -40.42
N GLN A 984 11.13 11.38 -40.97
CA GLN A 984 10.56 12.19 -42.06
C GLN A 984 9.15 12.76 -41.80
N GLN A 985 8.50 12.53 -40.65
CA GLN A 985 7.23 13.20 -40.35
C GLN A 985 6.98 13.34 -38.83
N SER A 986 6.85 14.58 -38.35
CA SER A 986 6.33 14.83 -37.00
C SER A 986 4.88 14.36 -36.91
N ARG A 987 4.61 13.47 -35.96
CA ARG A 987 3.28 13.04 -35.56
C ARG A 987 3.24 12.95 -34.03
N MET A 988 2.07 13.26 -33.47
CA MET A 988 1.75 13.02 -32.07
C MET A 988 1.13 11.61 -31.99
N PRO A 989 1.82 10.59 -31.45
CA PRO A 989 1.25 9.25 -31.33
C PRO A 989 0.03 9.18 -30.40
N PHE A 990 -0.11 10.12 -29.46
CA PHE A 990 -1.20 10.18 -28.49
C PHE A 990 -2.16 11.36 -28.74
N SER A 991 -3.46 11.13 -28.49
CA SER A 991 -4.58 12.09 -28.48
C SER A 991 -5.19 12.23 -27.08
N GLU A 992 -5.92 13.31 -26.78
CA GLU A 992 -6.46 13.55 -25.41
C GLU A 992 -7.44 12.46 -24.95
N GLU A 993 -8.21 11.89 -25.88
CA GLU A 993 -9.12 10.74 -25.68
C GLU A 993 -8.38 9.45 -25.25
N ASP A 994 -7.05 9.40 -25.35
CA ASP A 994 -6.26 8.21 -25.04
C ASP A 994 -5.99 8.07 -23.54
N ILE A 995 -6.00 9.16 -22.78
CA ILE A 995 -5.69 9.16 -21.34
C ILE A 995 -6.99 8.96 -20.57
N GLN A 996 -7.25 7.70 -20.26
CA GLN A 996 -8.52 7.23 -19.72
C GLN A 996 -8.58 7.34 -18.19
N ASN A 997 -7.45 7.18 -17.50
CA ASN A 997 -7.37 7.39 -16.05
C ASN A 997 -5.96 7.71 -15.57
N VAL A 998 -5.86 8.23 -14.34
CA VAL A 998 -4.62 8.34 -13.57
C VAL A 998 -4.88 7.77 -12.18
N PHE A 999 -4.18 6.69 -11.85
CA PHE A 999 -4.28 5.98 -10.58
C PHE A 999 -3.16 6.39 -9.60
N PRO A 1000 -3.40 6.29 -8.28
CA PRO A 1000 -2.34 6.36 -7.28
C PRO A 1000 -1.51 5.07 -7.32
N LEU A 1001 -0.21 5.21 -7.10
CA LEU A 1001 0.68 4.08 -6.88
C LEU A 1001 1.00 4.02 -5.40
N PHE A 1002 0.94 2.82 -4.81
CA PHE A 1002 1.07 2.64 -3.37
C PHE A 1002 2.22 1.70 -3.03
N LYS A 1003 2.77 1.84 -1.82
CA LYS A 1003 3.79 0.98 -1.22
C LYS A 1003 3.37 0.69 0.20
N HIS A 1004 3.59 -0.53 0.65
CA HIS A 1004 3.17 -1.00 1.97
C HIS A 1004 4.04 -2.18 2.44
N ARG A 1005 3.85 -2.62 3.69
CA ARG A 1005 4.30 -3.96 4.12
C ARG A 1005 3.55 -5.00 3.28
N HIS A 1006 4.27 -5.96 2.71
CA HIS A 1006 3.64 -7.23 2.37
C HIS A 1006 3.69 -8.04 3.66
N PRO A 1007 2.56 -8.55 4.20
CA PRO A 1007 2.64 -9.56 5.24
C PRO A 1007 3.45 -10.76 4.73
N PRO A 1008 4.11 -11.52 5.61
CA PRO A 1008 4.78 -12.75 5.24
C PRO A 1008 3.78 -13.89 5.04
N ALA A 1009 4.21 -14.92 4.33
CA ALA A 1009 3.72 -16.29 4.50
C ALA A 1009 4.95 -17.19 4.56
N SER A 1010 5.64 -17.12 5.70
CA SER A 1010 6.96 -17.71 5.86
C SER A 1010 6.92 -19.23 5.70
N ASP A 1011 5.89 -19.89 6.24
CA ASP A 1011 5.74 -21.35 6.14
C ASP A 1011 5.40 -21.82 4.72
N ALA A 1012 4.57 -21.10 3.96
CA ALA A 1012 4.32 -21.41 2.54
C ALA A 1012 5.59 -21.27 1.69
N LYS A 1013 6.40 -20.23 1.92
CA LYS A 1013 7.69 -20.04 1.24
C LYS A 1013 8.71 -21.12 1.62
N LYS A 1014 8.80 -21.50 2.90
CA LYS A 1014 9.66 -22.61 3.38
C LYS A 1014 9.27 -23.94 2.73
N LEU A 1015 7.98 -24.24 2.63
CA LEU A 1015 7.47 -25.46 1.97
C LEU A 1015 7.76 -25.45 0.46
N TYR A 1016 7.49 -24.33 -0.23
CA TYR A 1016 7.79 -24.20 -1.66
C TYR A 1016 9.29 -24.36 -1.96
N ALA A 1017 10.17 -23.75 -1.15
CA ALA A 1017 11.62 -23.90 -1.28
C ALA A 1017 12.10 -25.34 -1.03
N ARG A 1018 11.54 -26.04 -0.03
CA ARG A 1018 11.79 -27.48 0.18
C ARG A 1018 11.31 -28.32 -1.01
N GLY A 1019 10.17 -27.98 -1.60
CA GLY A 1019 9.66 -28.61 -2.80
C GLY A 1019 10.60 -28.44 -4.01
N GLN A 1020 11.15 -27.24 -4.20
CA GLN A 1020 12.17 -26.99 -5.23
C GLN A 1020 13.47 -27.78 -4.98
N GLN A 1021 13.94 -27.86 -3.74
CA GLN A 1021 15.12 -28.66 -3.38
C GLN A 1021 14.89 -30.16 -3.62
N ALA A 1022 13.76 -30.70 -3.16
CA ALA A 1022 13.36 -32.08 -3.42
C ALA A 1022 13.27 -32.38 -4.93
N MET A 1023 12.74 -31.45 -5.73
CA MET A 1023 12.68 -31.58 -7.18
C MET A 1023 14.09 -31.62 -7.82
N GLN A 1024 15.02 -30.78 -7.36
CA GLN A 1024 16.43 -30.79 -7.80
C GLN A 1024 17.16 -32.09 -7.41
N MET A 1025 16.79 -32.71 -6.28
CA MET A 1025 17.30 -34.01 -5.85
C MET A 1025 16.58 -35.21 -6.52
N GLY A 1026 15.59 -34.96 -7.39
CA GLY A 1026 14.82 -36.02 -8.07
C GLY A 1026 13.71 -36.66 -7.22
N HIS A 1027 13.46 -36.16 -6.00
CA HIS A 1027 12.41 -36.64 -5.09
C HIS A 1027 11.03 -36.08 -5.51
N LEU A 1028 10.57 -36.43 -6.71
CA LEU A 1028 9.39 -35.84 -7.35
C LEU A 1028 8.09 -35.94 -6.52
N ARG A 1029 7.95 -36.99 -5.69
CA ARG A 1029 6.79 -37.15 -4.81
C ARG A 1029 6.79 -36.16 -3.65
N GLU A 1030 7.91 -36.07 -2.91
CA GLU A 1030 8.08 -35.12 -1.81
C GLU A 1030 7.97 -33.68 -2.33
N ALA A 1031 8.55 -33.42 -3.51
CA ALA A 1031 8.42 -32.15 -4.21
C ALA A 1031 6.95 -31.79 -4.49
N TYR A 1032 6.16 -32.74 -5.03
CA TYR A 1032 4.73 -32.54 -5.28
C TYR A 1032 3.95 -32.30 -3.98
N GLU A 1033 4.19 -33.09 -2.94
CA GLU A 1033 3.51 -32.96 -1.65
C GLU A 1033 3.82 -31.61 -0.98
N PHE A 1034 5.08 -31.15 -0.98
CA PHE A 1034 5.46 -29.82 -0.47
C PHE A 1034 4.92 -28.65 -1.31
N VAL A 1035 4.93 -28.75 -2.64
CA VAL A 1035 4.40 -27.69 -3.52
C VAL A 1035 2.87 -27.61 -3.46
N ALA A 1036 2.18 -28.75 -3.41
CA ALA A 1036 0.72 -28.78 -3.25
C ALA A 1036 0.29 -28.17 -1.91
N GLU A 1037 0.99 -28.48 -0.81
CA GLU A 1037 0.71 -27.89 0.50
C GLU A 1037 1.04 -26.39 0.54
N ALA A 1038 2.15 -25.95 -0.07
CA ALA A 1038 2.44 -24.53 -0.23
C ALA A 1038 1.32 -23.80 -1.00
N VAL A 1039 0.86 -24.36 -2.13
CA VAL A 1039 -0.25 -23.81 -2.92
C VAL A 1039 -1.57 -23.81 -2.14
N ARG A 1040 -1.82 -24.82 -1.28
CA ARG A 1040 -2.99 -24.84 -0.37
C ARG A 1040 -2.93 -23.69 0.65
N ILE A 1041 -1.76 -23.42 1.23
CA ILE A 1041 -1.59 -22.28 2.12
C ILE A 1041 -1.75 -20.95 1.35
N PHE A 1042 -1.19 -20.85 0.14
CA PHE A 1042 -1.35 -19.68 -0.73
C PHE A 1042 -2.78 -19.47 -1.23
N SER A 1043 -3.65 -20.48 -1.25
CA SER A 1043 -5.09 -20.32 -1.55
C SER A 1043 -5.94 -20.05 -0.31
N ILE A 1044 -5.51 -20.45 0.89
CA ILE A 1044 -6.05 -20.01 2.18
C ILE A 1044 -5.65 -18.54 2.49
N LEU A 1045 -4.56 -18.07 1.87
CA LEU A 1045 -4.10 -16.69 1.84
C LEU A 1045 -4.17 -16.11 0.40
N PRO A 1046 -5.37 -16.01 -0.24
CA PRO A 1046 -5.53 -15.73 -1.69
C PRO A 1046 -4.73 -14.54 -2.21
N CYS A 1047 -4.54 -13.56 -1.33
CA CYS A 1047 -3.90 -12.28 -1.49
C CYS A 1047 -2.43 -12.35 -1.95
N LEU A 1048 -1.81 -13.54 -1.92
CA LEU A 1048 -0.41 -13.77 -2.28
C LEU A 1048 -0.16 -14.16 -3.73
N PHE A 1049 -1.19 -14.50 -4.51
CA PHE A 1049 -1.00 -15.12 -5.84
C PHE A 1049 -0.18 -14.28 -6.83
N GLU A 1050 -0.14 -12.95 -6.68
CA GLU A 1050 0.72 -12.07 -7.48
C GLU A 1050 2.24 -12.31 -7.30
N SER A 1051 2.71 -12.94 -6.21
CA SER A 1051 4.14 -13.26 -6.02
C SER A 1051 4.48 -14.74 -6.24
N ILE A 1052 3.62 -15.48 -6.94
CA ILE A 1052 3.78 -16.92 -7.25
C ILE A 1052 3.77 -17.15 -8.77
N PHE A 1053 3.05 -16.30 -9.51
CA PHE A 1053 2.95 -16.28 -10.97
C PHE A 1053 3.78 -15.15 -11.62
N ARG A 1054 4.71 -14.57 -10.86
CA ARG A 1054 5.75 -13.63 -11.32
C ARG A 1054 7.11 -14.28 -11.08
#